data_AF-A0A955VFN2-F1
#
_entry.id   AF-A0A955VFN2-F1
#
_cell.length_a   1.000
_cell.length_b   1.000
_cell.length_c   1.000
_cell.angle_alpha   90.00
_cell.angle_beta   90.00
_cell.angle_gamma   90.00
#
_symmetry.space_group_name_H-M   'P 1'
#
loop_
_entity.id
_entity.type
_entity.pdbx_description
1 polymer ?
#
loop_
_entity_poly.entity_id
_entity_poly.type
_entity_poly.pdbx_seq_one_letter_code
_entity_poly.pdbx_strand_id
1 'polypeptide(L)'
;MIEIRYDTTLDESTKHGRGRSTPLAGAFLWLLLALLIPACGGIERGRVYVDRERADASTPPLPDAADAADRSVTIDTTDDLVKPLPDADANGDVDGGAGDSLEVEDGLGDGESDVSIDVEEPDLELPPLEVGSPIPAPAPDPLVGSGLTSCGVYRAERCDAGERYRCAVYDKKTQQFVETPDPLFERVLLYERWYDLYHSPNSMRVERQFKSATLPGTPESVWGALEHFDRFLGEGDSALHSWPGMMAKMIRYTLSGTEADYQRLERYVRDYLTLFAVTGIPGYLARSHGLYYEQTIEEGAPFTDQHILWYKGRDDLTHNVFAFDAAPIADLPDAYRDGLPDVTGKLVKGTPMWRGNPSIDSYTGATVSLPLVYPLLRDESLKATIRYQLPCYLKRLRRIELRNLQQNPIVLEAVQKLLGGAGYKVRLDPDDIDLTTLETVVGYYLPTYNHNNASTFDATCPDTVALTPTRVIDAAAANWQTKLVQLALDLQSAGAEKSSGIDHIYIPSVRGGDAIHMMHLAALSYMLTGEEQYRTFLFGELIGKLHADKVALTTMALLIPDWCGTYYGDHITVSPLWALIGMLAPSPLRTTLQKVMETEVWQKRIVNQRHIKFNLLYSVSTPEELATGKSVALAQFLADLPQLSGNSLDPLVPDDPRRNYDVPRSYVIDNLPSDTALRCPLDAERDFCEKGFEILGIQFPIESISGPCEGYPGECSFSDGMCSRPLPTNGLPPKLRFYEGSWYGSSPFEFGRTYPVQGTVQSPGLELIEPFWIARLYGVLDNGVGQILVWKPDGT
;
A
#
# COMPACT_ATOMS: atom_id res chain seq x y z
N MET A 1 50.67 33.84 -8.99
CA MET A 1 51.80 33.06 -8.44
C MET A 1 51.43 32.68 -7.01
N ILE A 2 52.00 31.60 -6.51
CA ILE A 2 51.83 30.92 -5.21
C ILE A 2 51.73 31.84 -3.95
N GLU A 3 50.75 31.52 -3.09
CA GLU A 3 50.68 31.51 -1.59
C GLU A 3 50.82 32.75 -0.64
N ILE A 4 49.78 32.91 0.21
CA ILE A 4 49.77 32.90 1.72
C ILE A 4 50.10 34.14 2.61
N ARG A 5 49.24 34.30 3.66
CA ARG A 5 49.23 35.10 4.93
C ARG A 5 48.36 36.37 4.92
N TYR A 6 47.33 36.55 5.77
CA TYR A 6 47.12 36.43 7.25
C TYR A 6 47.26 37.78 7.99
N ASP A 7 46.17 38.22 8.65
CA ASP A 7 46.01 39.04 9.89
C ASP A 7 44.81 40.03 9.78
N THR A 8 44.04 40.49 10.79
CA THR A 8 43.63 40.15 12.18
C THR A 8 42.74 41.30 12.72
N THR A 9 41.59 40.99 13.37
CA THR A 9 40.90 41.78 14.45
C THR A 9 40.44 43.25 14.18
N LEU A 10 39.65 43.93 15.04
CA LEU A 10 38.94 43.53 16.29
C LEU A 10 37.40 43.75 16.12
N ASP A 11 36.54 44.45 16.87
CA ASP A 11 36.56 45.25 18.12
C ASP A 11 35.20 45.10 18.88
N GLU A 12 35.01 45.74 20.04
CA GLU A 12 33.93 45.39 21.02
C GLU A 12 32.74 46.39 21.11
N SER A 13 31.61 46.04 21.76
CA SER A 13 31.47 46.27 23.22
C SER A 13 30.33 45.50 23.93
N THR A 14 30.73 44.52 24.77
CA THR A 14 30.22 44.20 26.14
C THR A 14 28.77 43.70 26.46
N LYS A 15 28.73 42.55 27.17
CA LYS A 15 27.84 42.14 28.31
C LYS A 15 26.32 42.01 28.06
N HIS A 16 25.72 40.83 28.01
CA HIS A 16 25.68 39.79 29.06
C HIS A 16 25.38 38.38 28.47
N GLY A 17 25.56 37.31 29.24
CA GLY A 17 25.47 35.93 28.75
C GLY A 17 24.15 35.21 29.04
N ARG A 18 23.76 34.31 28.11
CA ARG A 18 22.91 33.12 28.29
C ARG A 18 23.26 32.12 27.18
N GLY A 19 23.40 30.83 27.52
CA GLY A 19 23.73 29.79 26.54
C GLY A 19 22.50 29.11 25.94
N ARG A 20 22.62 28.67 24.69
CA ARG A 20 21.86 27.58 24.04
C ARG A 20 22.87 26.89 23.10
N SER A 21 23.19 25.59 23.14
CA SER A 21 22.39 24.38 23.36
C SER A 21 21.38 24.09 22.24
N THR A 22 21.90 23.71 21.07
CA THR A 22 21.15 22.90 20.10
C THR A 22 20.92 21.51 20.70
N PRO A 23 19.67 21.06 20.88
CA PRO A 23 19.40 19.81 21.59
C PRO A 23 19.54 18.59 20.67
N LEU A 24 20.16 17.50 21.18
CA LEU A 24 20.15 16.19 20.51
C LEU A 24 18.72 15.65 20.29
N ALA A 25 17.74 16.18 21.03
CA ALA A 25 16.35 15.77 20.98
C ALA A 25 15.73 15.90 19.58
N GLY A 26 16.18 16.82 18.72
CA GLY A 26 15.70 16.91 17.33
C GLY A 26 16.05 15.68 16.47
N ALA A 27 17.18 15.02 16.76
CA ALA A 27 17.57 13.77 16.09
C ALA A 27 16.92 12.54 16.76
N PHE A 28 16.75 12.56 18.08
CA PHE A 28 16.05 11.52 18.85
C PHE A 28 14.61 11.25 18.38
N LEU A 29 13.98 12.27 17.77
CA LEU A 29 12.53 12.35 17.62
C LEU A 29 12.01 11.96 16.23
N TRP A 30 12.73 12.33 15.16
CA TRP A 30 12.54 11.77 13.79
C TRP A 30 12.59 10.23 13.77
N LEU A 31 13.15 9.66 14.82
CA LEU A 31 13.39 8.25 15.04
C LEU A 31 12.20 7.55 15.71
N LEU A 32 11.54 8.16 16.71
CA LEU A 32 10.24 7.68 17.19
C LEU A 32 9.20 7.62 16.06
N LEU A 33 9.27 8.57 15.12
CA LEU A 33 8.43 8.61 13.92
C LEU A 33 8.57 7.34 13.07
N ALA A 34 9.81 6.95 12.74
CA ALA A 34 10.13 5.79 11.89
C ALA A 34 9.78 4.44 12.52
N LEU A 35 9.56 4.40 13.84
CA LEU A 35 9.12 3.20 14.55
C LEU A 35 7.60 3.00 14.48
N LEU A 36 6.82 4.07 14.66
CA LEU A 36 5.48 3.96 15.25
C LEU A 36 4.37 4.75 14.52
N ILE A 37 4.69 5.63 13.55
CA ILE A 37 3.71 5.92 12.49
C ILE A 37 3.36 4.59 11.79
N PRO A 38 2.10 4.35 11.36
CA PRO A 38 1.78 3.18 10.54
C PRO A 38 2.69 3.12 9.31
N ALA A 39 3.46 2.04 9.17
CA ALA A 39 4.41 1.84 8.08
C ALA A 39 3.68 1.44 6.78
N CYS A 40 2.88 2.38 6.29
CA CYS A 40 1.90 2.24 5.23
C CYS A 40 2.13 3.34 4.19
N GLY A 41 3.05 3.08 3.26
CA GLY A 41 3.55 4.06 2.31
C GLY A 41 4.92 4.61 2.71
N GLY A 42 5.84 4.59 1.75
CA GLY A 42 7.16 5.19 1.93
C GLY A 42 7.06 6.71 2.05
N ILE A 43 7.98 7.31 2.82
CA ILE A 43 8.17 8.76 2.81
C ILE A 43 8.75 9.17 1.45
N GLU A 44 7.88 9.47 0.49
CA GLU A 44 8.30 10.21 -0.71
C GLU A 44 8.91 11.54 -0.24
N ARG A 45 10.18 11.76 -0.59
CA ARG A 45 10.85 13.02 -0.29
C ARG A 45 10.12 14.14 -1.03
N GLY A 46 9.67 15.14 -0.27
CA GLY A 46 8.61 16.08 -0.63
C GLY A 46 8.63 16.67 -2.05
N ARG A 47 7.43 17.01 -2.52
CA ARG A 47 7.11 17.66 -3.80
C ARG A 47 8.10 18.78 -4.11
N VAL A 48 9.15 18.48 -4.90
CA VAL A 48 10.11 19.50 -5.34
C VAL A 48 9.42 20.37 -6.38
N TYR A 49 9.10 21.61 -6.02
CA TYR A 49 8.86 22.68 -6.98
C TYR A 49 10.14 22.89 -7.78
N VAL A 50 10.27 22.21 -8.93
CA VAL A 50 11.34 22.46 -9.88
C VAL A 50 10.98 23.70 -10.70
N ASP A 51 11.12 24.85 -10.06
CA ASP A 51 11.28 26.09 -10.80
C ASP A 51 12.57 25.98 -11.62
N ARG A 52 12.43 25.89 -12.95
CA ARG A 52 13.56 25.95 -13.88
C ARG A 52 13.24 26.93 -14.99
N GLU A 53 13.83 28.11 -14.88
CA GLU A 53 13.73 29.16 -15.88
C GLU A 53 14.23 28.69 -17.26
N ARG A 54 13.49 29.10 -18.29
CA ARG A 54 13.92 29.40 -19.66
C ARG A 54 14.95 28.48 -20.37
N ALA A 55 14.48 27.94 -21.50
CA ALA A 55 15.19 28.09 -22.78
C ALA A 55 14.21 28.64 -23.83
N ASP A 56 14.66 29.52 -24.73
CA ASP A 56 13.78 30.29 -25.61
C ASP A 56 13.28 29.52 -26.85
N ALA A 57 12.01 29.73 -27.21
CA ALA A 57 11.49 29.59 -28.57
C ALA A 57 10.40 30.64 -28.83
N SER A 58 10.49 31.39 -29.93
CA SER A 58 9.74 32.63 -30.15
C SER A 58 8.44 32.47 -30.94
N THR A 59 7.38 33.21 -30.56
CA THR A 59 6.29 33.71 -31.44
C THR A 59 5.51 34.85 -30.74
N PRO A 60 4.73 35.69 -31.46
CA PRO A 60 4.43 37.07 -31.04
C PRO A 60 3.11 37.28 -30.24
N PRO A 61 2.96 38.45 -29.57
CA PRO A 61 1.78 38.77 -28.76
C PRO A 61 0.62 39.41 -29.54
N LEU A 62 -0.61 39.24 -29.01
CA LEU A 62 -1.83 39.98 -29.35
C LEU A 62 -2.62 40.28 -28.05
N PRO A 63 -3.54 41.27 -28.04
CA PRO A 63 -3.40 42.38 -27.09
C PRO A 63 -4.44 42.44 -25.94
N ASP A 64 -4.28 43.48 -25.13
CA ASP A 64 -5.12 43.85 -23.98
C ASP A 64 -6.62 43.96 -24.28
N ALA A 65 -7.42 43.60 -23.27
CA ALA A 65 -8.80 44.06 -23.11
C ALA A 65 -9.02 44.37 -21.61
N ALA A 66 -9.53 45.57 -21.31
CA ALA A 66 -9.68 46.09 -19.95
C ALA A 66 -11.15 46.32 -19.56
N ASP A 67 -11.36 46.65 -18.28
CA ASP A 67 -12.56 47.25 -17.67
C ASP A 67 -13.92 46.53 -17.78
N ALA A 68 -14.36 45.94 -16.65
CA ALA A 68 -15.68 46.16 -16.00
C ALA A 68 -15.99 45.06 -14.96
N ALA A 69 -16.72 45.30 -13.87
CA ALA A 69 -17.01 46.54 -13.14
C ALA A 69 -17.53 46.20 -11.73
N ASP A 70 -17.32 47.11 -10.78
CA ASP A 70 -17.84 47.13 -9.41
C ASP A 70 -19.31 46.67 -9.26
N ARG A 71 -19.56 45.80 -8.27
CA ARG A 71 -20.88 45.67 -7.61
C ARG A 71 -20.78 45.07 -6.20
N SER A 72 -20.72 45.94 -5.19
CA SER A 72 -20.96 45.57 -3.80
C SER A 72 -22.38 45.02 -3.55
N VAL A 73 -22.51 43.91 -2.83
CA VAL A 73 -23.77 43.50 -2.16
C VAL A 73 -23.45 43.05 -0.74
N THR A 74 -23.91 43.81 0.24
CA THR A 74 -23.94 43.41 1.65
C THR A 74 -24.98 42.32 1.84
N ILE A 75 -24.66 41.27 2.59
CA ILE A 75 -25.65 40.33 3.14
C ILE A 75 -25.73 40.57 4.64
N ASP A 76 -26.96 40.72 5.13
CA ASP A 76 -27.29 41.05 6.51
C ASP A 76 -27.31 39.80 7.41
N THR A 77 -27.05 39.98 8.70
CA THR A 77 -27.09 38.91 9.70
C THR A 77 -28.48 38.75 10.30
N THR A 78 -29.03 37.54 10.32
CA THR A 78 -30.06 37.16 11.30
C THR A 78 -30.13 35.65 11.48
N ASP A 79 -30.37 35.21 12.72
CA ASP A 79 -30.68 33.83 13.11
C ASP A 79 -32.00 33.36 12.44
N ASP A 80 -32.36 32.06 12.38
CA ASP A 80 -32.71 31.26 13.55
C ASP A 80 -32.93 29.76 13.21
N LEU A 81 -33.01 28.92 14.26
CA LEU A 81 -33.55 27.54 14.33
C LEU A 81 -32.83 26.41 13.56
N VAL A 82 -32.11 25.55 14.30
CA VAL A 82 -32.59 24.21 14.75
C VAL A 82 -31.91 23.89 16.11
N LYS A 83 -32.52 23.03 16.93
CA LYS A 83 -32.22 22.88 18.37
C LYS A 83 -31.31 21.68 18.70
N PRO A 84 -30.54 21.73 19.80
CA PRO A 84 -29.98 20.55 20.46
C PRO A 84 -31.05 19.76 21.23
N LEU A 85 -30.73 18.51 21.57
CA LEU A 85 -31.44 17.65 22.53
C LEU A 85 -30.41 17.08 23.54
N PRO A 86 -30.85 16.66 24.75
CA PRO A 86 -30.21 17.17 25.96
C PRO A 86 -29.26 16.21 26.69
N ASP A 87 -28.45 16.80 27.56
CA ASP A 87 -27.69 16.12 28.62
C ASP A 87 -28.62 15.42 29.63
N ALA A 88 -28.07 14.41 30.32
CA ALA A 88 -28.78 13.62 31.32
C ALA A 88 -27.90 13.25 32.52
N ASP A 89 -27.37 14.25 33.23
CA ASP A 89 -26.85 14.08 34.59
C ASP A 89 -27.99 13.82 35.59
N ALA A 90 -27.80 12.86 36.51
CA ALA A 90 -28.03 13.05 37.96
C ALA A 90 -27.79 11.79 38.82
N ASN A 91 -26.65 11.78 39.52
CA ASN A 91 -26.48 11.49 40.96
C ASN A 91 -26.84 10.11 41.57
N GLY A 92 -26.00 9.68 42.52
CA GLY A 92 -26.20 8.49 43.35
C GLY A 92 -25.19 8.34 44.50
N ASP A 93 -25.00 9.39 45.33
CA ASP A 93 -24.12 9.33 46.50
C ASP A 93 -24.59 8.31 47.56
N VAL A 94 -23.65 7.54 48.13
CA VAL A 94 -23.79 6.90 49.45
C VAL A 94 -22.44 6.90 50.19
N ASP A 95 -22.45 7.36 51.43
CA ASP A 95 -21.29 7.46 52.32
C ASP A 95 -20.81 6.12 52.92
N GLY A 96 -19.49 6.02 53.13
CA GLY A 96 -18.92 5.59 54.41
C GLY A 96 -18.56 4.11 54.63
N GLY A 97 -17.36 3.86 55.17
CA GLY A 97 -16.93 2.55 55.65
C GLY A 97 -15.45 2.52 56.04
N ALA A 98 -15.14 2.64 57.34
CA ALA A 98 -13.76 2.72 57.82
C ALA A 98 -13.03 1.36 57.83
N GLY A 99 -11.81 1.37 57.28
CA GLY A 99 -10.57 0.74 57.77
C GLY A 99 -10.54 -0.66 58.41
N ASP A 100 -9.52 -1.42 58.02
CA ASP A 100 -8.72 -2.17 58.98
C ASP A 100 -7.22 -2.05 58.62
N SER A 101 -6.34 -2.30 59.60
CA SER A 101 -4.89 -2.14 59.49
C SER A 101 -4.16 -3.42 59.89
N LEU A 102 -3.37 -3.99 58.99
CA LEU A 102 -2.53 -5.15 59.27
C LEU A 102 -1.05 -4.85 59.00
N GLU A 103 -0.33 -4.61 60.10
CA GLU A 103 1.13 -4.74 60.16
C GLU A 103 1.48 -6.24 60.21
N VAL A 104 2.38 -6.73 59.34
CA VAL A 104 3.09 -8.00 59.55
C VAL A 104 4.56 -7.85 59.12
N GLU A 105 5.39 -7.61 60.13
CA GLU A 105 6.81 -8.00 60.34
C GLU A 105 7.83 -8.07 59.17
N ASP A 106 8.97 -7.41 59.40
CA ASP A 106 10.21 -7.59 58.62
C ASP A 106 10.73 -9.04 58.65
N GLY A 107 11.13 -9.57 57.48
CA GLY A 107 11.67 -10.92 57.32
C GLY A 107 12.96 -10.95 56.47
N LEU A 108 14.06 -10.39 56.98
CA LEU A 108 15.37 -10.50 56.33
C LEU A 108 15.85 -11.97 56.32
N GLY A 109 16.08 -12.53 55.13
CA GLY A 109 16.50 -13.91 54.94
C GLY A 109 17.35 -14.09 53.69
N ASP A 110 18.64 -13.77 53.79
CA ASP A 110 19.61 -14.04 52.72
C ASP A 110 19.74 -15.56 52.50
N GLY A 111 19.45 -16.04 51.29
CA GLY A 111 19.39 -17.48 51.01
C GLY A 111 19.43 -17.81 49.52
N GLU A 112 20.63 -17.80 48.93
CA GLU A 112 20.85 -18.33 47.58
C GLU A 112 20.43 -19.81 47.51
N SER A 113 19.36 -20.11 46.77
CA SER A 113 19.04 -21.47 46.35
C SER A 113 18.28 -21.43 45.02
N ASP A 114 18.96 -21.88 43.96
CA ASP A 114 18.34 -22.15 42.65
C ASP A 114 17.40 -23.36 42.78
N VAL A 115 16.18 -23.11 43.27
CA VAL A 115 15.07 -24.04 43.14
C VAL A 115 14.35 -23.67 41.85
N SER A 116 14.74 -24.32 40.75
CA SER A 116 13.94 -24.35 39.52
C SER A 116 12.63 -25.07 39.82
N ILE A 117 11.62 -24.31 40.27
CA ILE A 117 10.25 -24.79 40.30
C ILE A 117 9.81 -24.84 38.84
N ASP A 118 9.94 -26.02 38.23
CA ASP A 118 9.26 -26.36 37.00
C ASP A 118 7.76 -26.36 37.28
N VAL A 119 7.16 -25.17 37.25
CA VAL A 119 5.72 -25.00 37.10
C VAL A 119 5.42 -25.49 35.69
N GLU A 120 4.92 -26.71 35.58
CA GLU A 120 4.18 -27.14 34.40
C GLU A 120 3.03 -26.14 34.23
N GLU A 121 3.19 -25.16 33.33
CA GLU A 121 2.08 -24.32 32.89
C GLU A 121 0.99 -25.29 32.40
N PRO A 122 -0.26 -25.17 32.90
CA PRO A 122 -1.30 -26.13 32.56
C PRO A 122 -1.46 -26.15 31.05
N ASP A 123 -1.40 -27.35 30.46
CA ASP A 123 -1.34 -27.59 29.01
C ASP A 123 -2.66 -27.14 28.35
N LEU A 124 -2.75 -25.83 28.12
CA LEU A 124 -3.93 -25.12 27.68
C LEU A 124 -4.16 -25.43 26.21
N GLU A 125 -5.00 -26.44 25.97
CA GLU A 125 -5.39 -26.91 24.63
C GLU A 125 -5.78 -25.73 23.74
N LEU A 126 -4.86 -25.33 22.87
CA LEU A 126 -5.04 -24.16 22.01
C LEU A 126 -6.26 -24.37 21.11
N PRO A 127 -7.02 -23.31 20.77
CA PRO A 127 -8.16 -23.44 19.88
C PRO A 127 -7.82 -24.09 18.52
N PRO A 128 -8.72 -24.87 17.93
CA PRO A 128 -8.50 -25.42 16.59
C PRO A 128 -8.43 -24.29 15.55
N LEU A 129 -7.47 -24.38 14.63
CA LEU A 129 -7.31 -23.44 13.53
C LEU A 129 -7.85 -24.06 12.23
N GLU A 130 -9.16 -23.97 12.02
CA GLU A 130 -9.77 -24.35 10.75
C GLU A 130 -9.59 -23.21 9.73
N VAL A 131 -8.73 -23.45 8.74
CA VAL A 131 -8.43 -22.55 7.63
C VAL A 131 -8.57 -23.27 6.29
N GLY A 132 -9.02 -22.54 5.28
CA GLY A 132 -9.12 -23.00 3.90
C GLY A 132 -9.02 -21.85 2.91
N SER A 133 -9.18 -22.14 1.61
CA SER A 133 -9.22 -21.09 0.59
C SER A 133 -10.59 -20.39 0.56
N PRO A 134 -10.65 -19.04 0.55
CA PRO A 134 -11.87 -18.32 0.22
C PRO A 134 -12.17 -18.32 -1.29
N ILE A 135 -11.22 -18.75 -2.13
CA ILE A 135 -11.44 -18.89 -3.57
C ILE A 135 -11.95 -20.31 -3.85
N PRO A 136 -13.14 -20.45 -4.48
CA PRO A 136 -13.70 -21.76 -4.81
C PRO A 136 -12.84 -22.47 -5.86
N ALA A 137 -13.02 -23.79 -5.98
CA ALA A 137 -12.44 -24.56 -7.07
C ALA A 137 -12.86 -23.98 -8.44
N PRO A 138 -11.99 -24.05 -9.46
CA PRO A 138 -12.29 -23.47 -10.77
C PRO A 138 -13.44 -24.22 -11.44
N ALA A 139 -14.22 -23.49 -12.24
CA ALA A 139 -15.24 -24.11 -13.07
C ALA A 139 -14.63 -25.20 -13.98
N PRO A 140 -15.35 -26.30 -14.30
CA PRO A 140 -14.92 -27.23 -15.33
C PRO A 140 -14.74 -26.52 -16.67
N ASP A 141 -13.66 -26.82 -17.41
CA ASP A 141 -13.40 -26.20 -18.71
C ASP A 141 -14.59 -26.44 -19.67
N PRO A 142 -15.31 -25.38 -20.07
CA PRO A 142 -16.53 -25.52 -20.86
C PRO A 142 -16.29 -25.82 -22.34
N LEU A 143 -15.03 -25.85 -22.80
CA LEU A 143 -14.66 -26.16 -24.18
C LEU A 143 -14.36 -27.65 -24.39
N VAL A 144 -14.30 -28.46 -23.33
CA VAL A 144 -14.03 -29.91 -23.43
C VAL A 144 -15.05 -30.58 -24.35
N GLY A 145 -14.55 -31.15 -25.47
CA GLY A 145 -15.38 -31.79 -26.50
C GLY A 145 -16.05 -30.85 -27.50
N SER A 146 -15.90 -29.52 -27.37
CA SER A 146 -16.50 -28.53 -28.29
C SER A 146 -15.77 -28.40 -29.63
N GLY A 147 -14.49 -28.78 -29.70
CA GLY A 147 -13.60 -28.50 -30.83
C GLY A 147 -13.05 -27.06 -30.88
N LEU A 148 -13.49 -26.17 -29.98
CA LEU A 148 -12.97 -24.81 -29.84
C LEU A 148 -11.75 -24.78 -28.91
N THR A 149 -10.88 -23.77 -29.08
CA THR A 149 -9.67 -23.58 -28.27
C THR A 149 -9.71 -22.22 -27.56
N SER A 150 -9.51 -22.20 -26.24
CA SER A 150 -9.46 -20.97 -25.43
C SER A 150 -8.25 -20.09 -25.75
N CYS A 151 -8.32 -18.81 -25.44
CA CYS A 151 -7.23 -17.85 -25.61
C CYS A 151 -7.12 -16.86 -24.43
N GLY A 152 -5.91 -16.51 -24.01
CA GLY A 152 -5.71 -15.76 -22.76
C GLY A 152 -5.87 -14.23 -22.89
N VAL A 153 -5.53 -13.66 -24.05
CA VAL A 153 -5.40 -12.19 -24.23
C VAL A 153 -6.39 -11.71 -25.28
N TYR A 154 -7.32 -10.82 -24.88
CA TYR A 154 -8.37 -10.33 -25.77
C TYR A 154 -7.81 -9.61 -27.01
N ARG A 155 -8.48 -9.82 -28.16
CA ARG A 155 -8.10 -9.30 -29.48
C ARG A 155 -6.68 -9.67 -29.94
N ALA A 156 -5.97 -10.58 -29.26
CA ALA A 156 -4.72 -11.14 -29.77
C ALA A 156 -4.97 -11.89 -31.08
N GLU A 157 -3.96 -11.94 -31.95
CA GLU A 157 -4.04 -12.57 -33.27
C GLU A 157 -2.94 -13.63 -33.40
N ARG A 158 -3.22 -14.70 -34.15
CA ARG A 158 -2.26 -15.75 -34.54
C ARG A 158 -2.58 -16.24 -35.95
N CYS A 159 -1.61 -16.88 -36.61
CA CYS A 159 -1.78 -17.51 -37.91
C CYS A 159 -1.44 -19.00 -37.81
N ASP A 160 -2.45 -19.86 -37.79
CA ASP A 160 -2.30 -21.31 -37.70
C ASP A 160 -2.61 -21.92 -39.08
N ALA A 161 -1.70 -22.74 -39.62
CA ALA A 161 -1.86 -23.44 -40.91
C ALA A 161 -2.20 -22.56 -42.15
N GLY A 162 -2.06 -21.23 -42.06
CA GLY A 162 -2.43 -20.29 -43.13
C GLY A 162 -3.82 -19.65 -42.97
N GLU A 163 -4.47 -19.85 -41.82
CA GLU A 163 -5.71 -19.17 -41.43
C GLU A 163 -5.42 -18.24 -40.23
N ARG A 164 -5.98 -17.02 -40.28
CA ARG A 164 -5.83 -16.04 -39.21
C ARG A 164 -6.91 -16.26 -38.15
N TYR A 165 -6.50 -16.34 -36.89
CA TYR A 165 -7.38 -16.45 -35.74
C TYR A 165 -7.24 -15.22 -34.85
N ARG A 166 -8.37 -14.74 -34.33
CA ARG A 166 -8.45 -13.63 -33.38
C ARG A 166 -9.11 -14.08 -32.08
N CYS A 167 -8.55 -13.68 -30.95
CA CYS A 167 -9.08 -14.02 -29.64
C CYS A 167 -10.32 -13.16 -29.33
N ALA A 168 -11.50 -13.80 -29.32
CA ALA A 168 -12.80 -13.15 -29.25
C ALA A 168 -13.65 -13.68 -28.09
N VAL A 169 -14.69 -12.93 -27.71
CA VAL A 169 -15.64 -13.34 -26.67
C VAL A 169 -16.60 -14.39 -27.23
N TYR A 170 -16.79 -15.48 -26.49
CA TYR A 170 -17.68 -16.59 -26.79
C TYR A 170 -18.59 -16.88 -25.59
N ASP A 171 -19.90 -16.97 -25.84
CA ASP A 171 -20.91 -17.26 -24.82
C ASP A 171 -21.21 -18.77 -24.80
N LYS A 172 -20.90 -19.42 -23.67
CA LYS A 172 -21.06 -20.88 -23.51
C LYS A 172 -22.51 -21.36 -23.32
N LYS A 173 -23.47 -20.43 -23.14
CA LYS A 173 -24.91 -20.69 -23.00
C LYS A 173 -25.63 -20.59 -24.34
N THR A 174 -25.25 -19.63 -25.19
CA THR A 174 -25.80 -19.50 -26.56
C THR A 174 -24.99 -20.27 -27.61
N GLN A 175 -23.77 -20.68 -27.26
CA GLN A 175 -22.77 -21.34 -28.12
C GLN A 175 -22.33 -20.49 -29.31
N GLN A 176 -22.30 -19.16 -29.14
CA GLN A 176 -22.00 -18.19 -30.20
C GLN A 176 -20.89 -17.22 -29.80
N PHE A 177 -20.19 -16.68 -30.80
CA PHE A 177 -19.30 -15.53 -30.61
C PHE A 177 -20.12 -14.26 -30.39
N VAL A 178 -19.64 -13.39 -29.50
CA VAL A 178 -20.34 -12.18 -29.09
C VAL A 178 -19.76 -10.99 -29.86
N GLU A 179 -20.44 -10.56 -30.92
CA GLU A 179 -19.99 -9.46 -31.80
C GLU A 179 -20.07 -8.06 -31.14
N THR A 180 -20.76 -7.95 -30.01
CA THR A 180 -20.81 -6.73 -29.18
C THR A 180 -20.97 -7.17 -27.72
N PRO A 181 -19.86 -7.29 -26.96
CA PRO A 181 -19.92 -7.63 -25.55
C PRO A 181 -20.58 -6.54 -24.70
N ASP A 182 -20.81 -6.83 -23.42
CA ASP A 182 -21.13 -5.79 -22.44
C ASP A 182 -19.99 -4.75 -22.39
N PRO A 183 -20.26 -3.42 -22.42
CA PRO A 183 -19.20 -2.40 -22.52
C PRO A 183 -18.23 -2.38 -21.33
N LEU A 184 -18.69 -2.70 -20.12
CA LEU A 184 -17.81 -2.78 -18.95
C LEU A 184 -16.92 -4.03 -19.03
N PHE A 185 -17.49 -5.15 -19.46
CA PHE A 185 -16.73 -6.39 -19.66
C PHE A 185 -15.70 -6.26 -20.80
N GLU A 186 -16.06 -5.63 -21.93
CA GLU A 186 -15.09 -5.34 -23.00
C GLU A 186 -13.95 -4.43 -22.50
N ARG A 187 -14.26 -3.36 -21.76
CA ARG A 187 -13.22 -2.49 -21.19
C ARG A 187 -12.29 -3.23 -20.25
N VAL A 188 -12.81 -4.10 -19.38
CA VAL A 188 -11.98 -4.94 -18.50
C VAL A 188 -11.07 -5.85 -19.32
N LEU A 189 -11.58 -6.48 -20.39
CA LEU A 189 -10.78 -7.34 -21.27
C LEU A 189 -9.70 -6.55 -22.05
N LEU A 190 -9.96 -5.29 -22.42
CA LEU A 190 -8.97 -4.38 -23.02
C LEU A 190 -7.91 -3.95 -22.00
N TYR A 191 -8.32 -3.59 -20.78
CA TYR A 191 -7.42 -3.25 -19.68
C TYR A 191 -6.53 -4.45 -19.31
N GLU A 192 -7.09 -5.67 -19.23
CA GLU A 192 -6.32 -6.91 -19.03
C GLU A 192 -5.31 -7.17 -20.15
N ARG A 193 -5.68 -6.93 -21.41
CA ARG A 193 -4.79 -7.03 -22.57
C ARG A 193 -3.62 -6.06 -22.43
N TRP A 194 -3.88 -4.79 -22.16
CA TRP A 194 -2.84 -3.77 -22.08
C TRP A 194 -1.94 -3.99 -20.86
N TYR A 195 -2.49 -4.49 -19.76
CA TYR A 195 -1.71 -4.88 -18.60
C TYR A 195 -0.67 -5.95 -18.94
N ASP A 196 -1.10 -7.03 -19.60
CA ASP A 196 -0.25 -8.15 -20.00
C ASP A 196 0.80 -7.78 -21.08
N LEU A 197 0.53 -6.77 -21.92
CA LEU A 197 1.40 -6.39 -23.04
C LEU A 197 2.37 -5.23 -22.76
N TYR A 198 1.97 -4.28 -21.91
CA TYR A 198 2.67 -2.98 -21.81
C TYR A 198 2.97 -2.52 -20.36
N HIS A 199 2.47 -3.23 -19.34
CA HIS A 199 2.56 -2.84 -17.92
C HIS A 199 3.00 -3.97 -16.97
N SER A 200 3.41 -5.12 -17.50
CA SER A 200 3.89 -6.26 -16.70
C SER A 200 5.15 -6.94 -17.28
N PRO A 201 6.25 -6.20 -17.53
CA PRO A 201 7.54 -6.77 -17.93
C PRO A 201 8.01 -7.80 -16.89
N ASN A 202 8.20 -9.06 -17.31
CA ASN A 202 8.47 -10.18 -16.41
C ASN A 202 7.42 -10.30 -15.27
N SER A 203 6.15 -10.04 -15.58
CA SER A 203 5.00 -9.92 -14.68
C SER A 203 5.07 -8.87 -13.55
N MET A 204 6.13 -8.05 -13.48
CA MET A 204 6.23 -6.93 -12.53
C MET A 204 5.37 -5.73 -12.97
N ARG A 205 4.37 -5.32 -12.16
CA ARG A 205 3.56 -4.13 -12.43
C ARG A 205 4.44 -2.88 -12.55
N VAL A 206 4.26 -2.14 -13.63
CA VAL A 206 4.84 -0.81 -13.86
C VAL A 206 3.86 0.15 -14.53
N GLU A 207 4.09 1.46 -14.38
CA GLU A 207 3.49 2.49 -15.23
C GLU A 207 4.36 2.71 -16.48
N ARG A 208 3.73 2.99 -17.62
CA ARG A 208 4.41 3.24 -18.89
C ARG A 208 4.59 4.74 -19.07
N GLN A 209 5.83 5.22 -19.21
CA GLN A 209 6.13 6.60 -19.59
C GLN A 209 6.36 6.68 -21.11
N PHE A 210 5.82 7.73 -21.73
CA PHE A 210 5.99 8.05 -23.15
C PHE A 210 6.98 9.20 -23.36
N LYS A 211 7.66 9.22 -24.53
CA LYS A 211 8.57 10.29 -24.95
C LYS A 211 7.85 11.63 -25.23
N SER A 212 6.54 11.60 -25.43
CA SER A 212 5.71 12.75 -25.81
C SER A 212 4.28 12.60 -25.26
N ALA A 213 3.50 13.68 -25.29
CA ALA A 213 2.07 13.62 -25.00
C ALA A 213 1.35 12.62 -25.93
N THR A 214 0.52 11.76 -25.36
CA THR A 214 -0.41 10.88 -26.09
C THR A 214 -1.81 11.47 -25.98
N LEU A 215 -2.43 11.82 -27.11
CA LEU A 215 -3.78 12.43 -27.11
C LEU A 215 -4.87 11.40 -26.80
N PRO A 216 -6.01 11.80 -26.22
CA PRO A 216 -7.15 10.92 -25.98
C PRO A 216 -7.60 10.20 -27.26
N GLY A 217 -7.86 8.90 -27.16
CA GLY A 217 -8.28 8.08 -28.30
C GLY A 217 -7.18 7.79 -29.34
N THR A 218 -5.90 8.03 -29.01
CA THR A 218 -4.77 7.57 -29.84
C THR A 218 -4.85 6.04 -30.03
N PRO A 219 -4.69 5.48 -31.25
CA PRO A 219 -4.76 4.03 -31.46
C PRO A 219 -3.67 3.24 -30.72
N GLU A 220 -3.98 2.01 -30.30
CA GLU A 220 -3.01 1.09 -29.68
C GLU A 220 -1.79 0.84 -30.57
N SER A 221 -1.98 0.78 -31.90
CA SER A 221 -0.89 0.64 -32.88
C SER A 221 0.06 1.85 -32.94
N VAL A 222 -0.24 2.95 -32.24
CA VAL A 222 0.61 4.13 -32.11
C VAL A 222 1.20 4.17 -30.69
N TRP A 223 0.39 4.32 -29.64
CA TRP A 223 0.93 4.45 -28.27
C TRP A 223 1.60 3.16 -27.74
N GLY A 224 1.20 1.99 -28.25
CA GLY A 224 1.82 0.72 -27.93
C GLY A 224 3.19 0.53 -28.60
N ALA A 225 3.55 1.33 -29.61
CA ALA A 225 4.81 1.17 -30.34
C ALA A 225 6.03 1.63 -29.50
N LEU A 226 7.14 0.89 -29.64
CA LEU A 226 8.38 1.12 -28.89
C LEU A 226 9.02 2.50 -29.17
N GLU A 227 8.76 3.09 -30.34
CA GLU A 227 9.20 4.44 -30.67
C GLU A 227 8.61 5.51 -29.75
N HIS A 228 7.38 5.31 -29.22
CA HIS A 228 6.74 6.22 -28.27
C HIS A 228 7.09 5.94 -26.80
N PHE A 229 7.54 4.73 -26.45
CA PHE A 229 7.97 4.36 -25.09
C PHE A 229 9.23 5.12 -24.65
N ASP A 230 9.30 5.61 -23.41
CA ASP A 230 10.49 6.25 -22.84
C ASP A 230 11.19 5.37 -21.79
N ARG A 231 10.42 4.91 -20.80
CA ARG A 231 10.82 4.00 -19.72
C ARG A 231 9.60 3.52 -18.93
N PHE A 232 9.86 2.69 -17.94
CA PHE A 232 8.91 2.39 -16.88
C PHE A 232 9.03 3.36 -15.70
N LEU A 233 7.94 3.46 -14.94
CA LEU A 233 7.83 4.20 -13.68
C LEU A 233 7.19 3.31 -12.61
N GLY A 234 7.49 3.59 -11.34
CA GLY A 234 6.98 2.81 -10.21
C GLY A 234 7.56 1.40 -10.12
N GLU A 235 8.66 1.11 -10.81
CA GLU A 235 9.37 -0.17 -10.69
C GLU A 235 10.03 -0.32 -9.31
N GLY A 236 10.17 0.78 -8.56
CA GLY A 236 10.45 0.76 -7.13
C GLY A 236 9.47 -0.04 -6.29
N ASP A 237 8.20 -0.21 -6.71
CA ASP A 237 7.15 -0.85 -5.92
C ASP A 237 6.36 -1.92 -6.69
N SER A 238 7.01 -2.53 -7.69
CA SER A 238 6.39 -3.54 -8.55
C SER A 238 5.96 -4.80 -7.78
N ALA A 239 6.71 -5.21 -6.76
CA ALA A 239 6.39 -6.38 -5.93
C ALA A 239 5.07 -6.21 -5.14
N LEU A 240 4.78 -4.99 -4.64
CA LEU A 240 3.45 -4.63 -4.16
C LEU A 240 2.46 -4.68 -5.33
N HIS A 241 2.64 -3.84 -6.33
CA HIS A 241 1.56 -3.55 -7.27
C HIS A 241 1.21 -4.67 -8.26
N SER A 242 1.94 -5.79 -8.26
CA SER A 242 1.61 -6.98 -9.07
C SER A 242 0.49 -7.85 -8.47
N TRP A 243 0.19 -7.73 -7.18
CA TRP A 243 -0.82 -8.61 -6.56
C TRP A 243 -2.25 -8.46 -7.10
N PRO A 244 -2.77 -7.25 -7.44
CA PRO A 244 -4.08 -7.11 -8.09
C PRO A 244 -4.12 -7.76 -9.48
N GLY A 245 -2.98 -7.78 -10.20
CA GLY A 245 -2.82 -8.47 -11.48
C GLY A 245 -2.91 -9.99 -11.34
N MET A 246 -2.43 -10.54 -10.21
CA MET A 246 -2.62 -11.94 -9.84
C MET A 246 -4.09 -12.22 -9.50
N MET A 247 -4.72 -11.39 -8.66
CA MET A 247 -6.14 -11.55 -8.28
C MET A 247 -7.07 -11.60 -9.50
N ALA A 248 -6.86 -10.69 -10.45
CA ALA A 248 -7.60 -10.67 -11.70
C ALA A 248 -7.50 -11.99 -12.47
N LYS A 249 -6.26 -12.45 -12.75
CA LYS A 249 -5.97 -13.71 -13.46
C LYS A 249 -6.55 -14.92 -12.72
N MET A 250 -6.40 -14.95 -11.40
CA MET A 250 -6.84 -16.02 -10.50
C MET A 250 -8.36 -16.19 -10.51
N ILE A 251 -9.08 -15.09 -10.32
CA ILE A 251 -10.55 -15.10 -10.27
C ILE A 251 -11.13 -15.34 -11.67
N ARG A 252 -10.53 -14.76 -12.72
CA ARG A 252 -10.93 -15.02 -14.10
C ARG A 252 -10.81 -16.50 -14.46
N TYR A 253 -9.69 -17.16 -14.14
CA TYR A 253 -9.55 -18.61 -14.31
C TYR A 253 -10.61 -19.38 -13.51
N THR A 254 -10.85 -19.00 -12.26
CA THR A 254 -11.86 -19.63 -11.40
C THR A 254 -13.26 -19.59 -12.03
N LEU A 255 -13.63 -18.48 -12.67
CA LEU A 255 -14.93 -18.29 -13.33
C LEU A 255 -15.02 -18.86 -14.76
N SER A 256 -13.92 -18.83 -15.52
CA SER A 256 -13.90 -19.30 -16.91
C SER A 256 -13.73 -20.82 -17.00
N GLY A 257 -12.89 -21.40 -16.14
CA GLY A 257 -12.46 -22.79 -16.17
C GLY A 257 -11.43 -23.12 -17.25
N THR A 258 -11.08 -22.17 -18.11
CA THR A 258 -10.39 -22.47 -19.37
C THR A 258 -8.88 -22.69 -19.23
N GLU A 259 -8.35 -23.60 -20.05
CA GLU A 259 -6.91 -23.89 -20.09
C GLU A 259 -6.03 -22.68 -20.40
N ALA A 260 -6.46 -21.77 -21.29
CA ALA A 260 -5.67 -20.58 -21.60
C ALA A 260 -5.60 -19.58 -20.43
N ASP A 261 -6.64 -19.51 -19.58
CA ASP A 261 -6.62 -18.71 -18.36
C ASP A 261 -5.78 -19.38 -17.26
N TYR A 262 -5.82 -20.72 -17.15
CA TYR A 262 -4.90 -21.45 -16.28
C TYR A 262 -3.43 -21.15 -16.62
N GLN A 263 -3.05 -21.25 -17.89
CA GLN A 263 -1.68 -20.99 -18.33
C GLN A 263 -1.26 -19.52 -18.18
N ARG A 264 -2.21 -18.58 -18.32
CA ARG A 264 -2.00 -17.14 -18.06
C ARG A 264 -1.75 -16.88 -16.57
N LEU A 265 -2.44 -17.59 -15.70
CA LEU A 265 -2.25 -17.55 -14.24
C LEU A 265 -0.93 -18.19 -13.81
N GLU A 266 -0.62 -19.39 -14.30
CA GLU A 266 0.59 -20.13 -13.91
C GLU A 266 1.88 -19.37 -14.26
N ARG A 267 1.98 -18.83 -15.49
CA ARG A 267 3.12 -17.98 -15.89
C ARG A 267 3.27 -16.77 -14.97
N TYR A 268 2.17 -16.10 -14.63
CA TYR A 268 2.22 -14.92 -13.77
C TYR A 268 2.67 -15.26 -12.34
N VAL A 269 2.29 -16.42 -11.81
CA VAL A 269 2.77 -16.92 -10.50
C VAL A 269 4.27 -17.25 -10.56
N ARG A 270 4.71 -17.94 -11.61
CA ARG A 270 6.10 -18.32 -11.86
C ARG A 270 7.03 -17.10 -11.95
N ASP A 271 6.64 -16.11 -12.76
CA ASP A 271 7.33 -14.83 -12.87
C ASP A 271 7.33 -14.08 -11.52
N TYR A 272 6.19 -13.98 -10.82
CA TYR A 272 6.12 -13.26 -9.54
C TYR A 272 6.98 -13.91 -8.44
N LEU A 273 7.09 -15.25 -8.42
CA LEU A 273 8.01 -15.97 -7.53
C LEU A 273 9.49 -15.72 -7.86
N THR A 274 9.82 -15.24 -9.07
CA THR A 274 11.18 -14.82 -9.43
C THR A 274 11.67 -13.64 -8.57
N LEU A 275 10.76 -12.80 -8.04
CA LEU A 275 11.10 -11.76 -7.05
C LEU A 275 11.69 -12.32 -5.74
N PHE A 276 11.41 -13.58 -5.38
CA PHE A 276 12.14 -14.28 -4.32
C PHE A 276 13.40 -14.98 -4.83
N ALA A 277 13.39 -15.52 -6.06
CA ALA A 277 14.53 -16.25 -6.61
C ALA A 277 15.77 -15.37 -6.82
N VAL A 278 15.60 -14.14 -7.31
CA VAL A 278 16.72 -13.20 -7.60
C VAL A 278 17.51 -12.75 -6.37
N THR A 279 16.91 -12.81 -5.16
CA THR A 279 17.60 -12.43 -3.92
C THR A 279 18.55 -13.52 -3.44
N GLY A 280 18.31 -14.78 -3.82
CA GLY A 280 19.00 -15.96 -3.30
C GLY A 280 18.72 -16.26 -1.82
N ILE A 281 17.82 -15.52 -1.16
CA ILE A 281 17.57 -15.58 0.29
C ILE A 281 16.11 -16.02 0.53
N PRO A 282 15.87 -17.21 1.11
CA PRO A 282 14.52 -17.72 1.38
C PRO A 282 13.68 -16.75 2.23
N GLY A 283 12.45 -16.47 1.80
CA GLY A 283 11.55 -15.53 2.46
C GLY A 283 11.97 -14.05 2.34
N TYR A 284 12.99 -13.71 1.53
CA TYR A 284 13.38 -12.32 1.26
C TYR A 284 12.99 -11.91 -0.16
N LEU A 285 12.13 -10.89 -0.26
CA LEU A 285 11.48 -10.44 -1.49
C LEU A 285 12.20 -9.22 -2.10
N ALA A 286 12.56 -9.28 -3.38
CA ALA A 286 12.96 -8.11 -4.15
C ALA A 286 11.75 -7.21 -4.46
N ARG A 287 11.95 -5.89 -4.50
CA ARG A 287 10.94 -4.91 -4.96
C ARG A 287 10.76 -4.93 -6.47
N SER A 288 11.83 -5.23 -7.20
CA SER A 288 11.91 -5.43 -8.65
C SER A 288 13.25 -6.05 -9.05
N HIS A 289 13.34 -6.57 -10.28
CA HIS A 289 14.60 -6.94 -10.93
C HIS A 289 14.65 -6.45 -12.38
N GLY A 290 15.87 -6.33 -12.92
CA GLY A 290 16.12 -5.69 -14.21
C GLY A 290 17.53 -5.95 -14.72
N LEU A 291 17.86 -5.33 -15.85
CA LEU A 291 19.18 -5.38 -16.47
C LEU A 291 19.82 -4.00 -16.49
N TYR A 292 20.99 -3.89 -15.87
CA TYR A 292 21.79 -2.66 -15.90
C TYR A 292 22.78 -2.66 -17.06
N TYR A 293 22.86 -1.54 -17.79
CA TYR A 293 23.84 -1.30 -18.83
C TYR A 293 24.80 -0.17 -18.43
N GLU A 294 26.10 -0.46 -18.51
CA GLU A 294 27.21 0.50 -18.40
C GLU A 294 27.29 1.48 -19.59
N GLN A 295 26.47 1.27 -20.62
CA GLN A 295 26.33 2.11 -21.81
C GLN A 295 25.06 2.95 -21.72
N THR A 296 25.08 4.17 -22.26
CA THR A 296 23.86 4.97 -22.42
C THR A 296 23.03 4.54 -23.63
N ILE A 297 21.79 5.03 -23.74
CA ILE A 297 20.92 4.77 -24.91
C ILE A 297 21.53 5.40 -26.17
N GLU A 298 22.15 6.58 -26.04
CA GLU A 298 22.86 7.29 -27.11
C GLU A 298 24.15 6.56 -27.56
N GLU A 299 24.79 5.82 -26.66
CA GLU A 299 25.91 4.91 -26.97
C GLU A 299 25.45 3.59 -27.63
N GLY A 300 24.14 3.42 -27.83
CA GLY A 300 23.55 2.26 -28.51
C GLY A 300 23.20 1.08 -27.60
N ALA A 301 23.01 1.30 -26.28
CA ALA A 301 22.50 0.26 -25.39
C ALA A 301 21.15 -0.32 -25.89
N PRO A 302 20.87 -1.61 -25.67
CA PRO A 302 19.57 -2.21 -26.03
C PRO A 302 18.39 -1.47 -25.40
N PHE A 303 17.32 -1.29 -26.17
CA PHE A 303 16.11 -0.59 -25.73
C PHE A 303 14.87 -1.45 -26.03
N THR A 304 14.06 -1.72 -25.01
CA THR A 304 12.82 -2.52 -25.14
C THR A 304 11.84 -2.14 -24.03
N ASP A 305 10.56 -2.40 -24.26
CA ASP A 305 9.47 -2.29 -23.28
C ASP A 305 9.01 -3.67 -22.76
N GLN A 306 9.80 -4.72 -22.96
CA GLN A 306 9.51 -6.08 -22.48
C GLN A 306 10.19 -6.41 -21.15
N HIS A 307 11.20 -5.61 -20.75
CA HIS A 307 11.99 -5.81 -19.53
C HIS A 307 12.29 -4.47 -18.83
N ILE A 308 12.50 -4.48 -17.52
CA ILE A 308 13.01 -3.32 -16.78
C ILE A 308 14.51 -3.17 -17.07
N LEU A 309 14.88 -2.07 -17.71
CA LEU A 309 16.26 -1.72 -18.06
C LEU A 309 16.70 -0.46 -17.32
N TRP A 310 17.93 -0.47 -16.81
CA TRP A 310 18.57 0.67 -16.13
C TRP A 310 19.88 1.03 -16.85
N TYR A 311 20.19 2.32 -16.96
CA TYR A 311 21.33 2.81 -17.75
C TYR A 311 22.22 3.77 -16.96
N LYS A 312 23.53 3.66 -17.17
CA LYS A 312 24.53 4.57 -16.63
C LYS A 312 24.21 6.04 -16.97
N GLY A 313 24.24 6.91 -15.96
CA GLY A 313 23.98 8.35 -16.11
C GLY A 313 22.50 8.73 -16.29
N ARG A 314 21.61 7.76 -16.49
CA ARG A 314 20.15 7.94 -16.40
C ARG A 314 19.62 7.51 -15.03
N ASP A 315 20.08 6.35 -14.57
CA ASP A 315 19.58 5.66 -13.39
C ASP A 315 20.72 5.47 -12.37
N ASP A 316 20.56 6.10 -11.19
CA ASP A 316 21.50 5.92 -10.08
C ASP A 316 21.33 4.53 -9.46
N LEU A 317 22.39 3.72 -9.47
CA LEU A 317 22.47 2.49 -8.70
C LEU A 317 22.54 2.82 -7.21
N THR A 318 21.37 2.91 -6.58
CA THR A 318 21.25 3.20 -5.15
C THR A 318 21.81 2.05 -4.31
N HIS A 319 22.13 2.34 -3.04
CA HIS A 319 22.69 1.36 -2.10
C HIS A 319 21.82 0.11 -1.84
N ASN A 320 20.56 0.12 -2.32
CA ASN A 320 19.62 -1.01 -2.24
C ASN A 320 19.50 -1.77 -3.58
N VAL A 321 20.47 -1.66 -4.50
CA VAL A 321 20.51 -2.43 -5.76
C VAL A 321 21.69 -3.38 -5.75
N PHE A 322 21.43 -4.66 -6.03
CA PHE A 322 22.40 -5.76 -5.90
C PHE A 322 22.48 -6.56 -7.19
N ALA A 323 23.69 -6.93 -7.61
CA ALA A 323 23.90 -7.86 -8.72
C ALA A 323 23.65 -9.31 -8.28
N PHE A 324 23.20 -10.16 -9.20
CA PHE A 324 22.96 -11.59 -8.95
C PHE A 324 23.36 -12.47 -10.13
N ASP A 325 23.50 -13.78 -9.92
CA ASP A 325 23.69 -14.75 -11.01
C ASP A 325 22.34 -15.26 -11.53
N ALA A 326 22.09 -15.06 -12.82
CA ALA A 326 20.87 -15.52 -13.50
C ALA A 326 20.95 -16.97 -14.00
N ALA A 327 22.12 -17.61 -13.97
CA ALA A 327 22.30 -19.00 -14.43
C ALA A 327 21.50 -20.06 -13.63
N PRO A 328 21.39 -20.01 -12.27
CA PRO A 328 20.62 -21.01 -11.52
C PRO A 328 19.10 -20.78 -11.53
N ILE A 329 18.61 -19.63 -12.00
CA ILE A 329 17.19 -19.27 -11.98
C ILE A 329 16.57 -19.60 -13.34
N ALA A 330 16.00 -20.80 -13.45
CA ALA A 330 15.46 -21.34 -14.70
C ALA A 330 14.37 -20.44 -15.32
N ASP A 331 13.44 -19.95 -14.49
CA ASP A 331 12.26 -19.19 -14.93
C ASP A 331 12.57 -17.74 -15.38
N LEU A 332 13.81 -17.26 -15.26
CA LEU A 332 14.17 -15.93 -15.81
C LEU A 332 14.14 -15.93 -17.35
N PRO A 333 13.77 -14.80 -18.00
CA PRO A 333 13.90 -14.63 -19.44
C PRO A 333 15.34 -14.75 -19.94
N ASP A 334 15.53 -15.27 -21.15
CA ASP A 334 16.86 -15.47 -21.74
C ASP A 334 17.69 -14.18 -21.87
N ALA A 335 17.03 -13.02 -21.93
CA ALA A 335 17.67 -11.69 -21.87
C ALA A 335 18.66 -11.54 -20.70
N TYR A 336 18.41 -12.21 -19.55
CA TYR A 336 19.28 -12.18 -18.38
C TYR A 336 20.54 -13.07 -18.53
N ARG A 337 20.50 -14.05 -19.43
CA ARG A 337 21.60 -14.99 -19.70
C ARG A 337 22.40 -14.59 -20.94
N ASP A 338 21.71 -14.23 -22.02
CA ASP A 338 22.29 -14.05 -23.36
C ASP A 338 22.41 -12.57 -23.77
N GLY A 339 21.68 -11.68 -23.10
CA GLY A 339 21.61 -10.25 -23.41
C GLY A 339 20.49 -9.88 -24.37
N LEU A 340 20.46 -8.61 -24.79
CA LEU A 340 19.46 -8.06 -25.71
C LEU A 340 20.14 -7.47 -26.96
N PRO A 341 19.46 -7.46 -28.13
CA PRO A 341 20.01 -6.85 -29.32
C PRO A 341 20.11 -5.32 -29.19
N ASP A 342 21.27 -4.78 -29.55
CA ASP A 342 21.47 -3.35 -29.76
C ASP A 342 20.83 -2.86 -31.08
N VAL A 343 20.94 -1.56 -31.36
CA VAL A 343 20.44 -0.92 -32.60
C VAL A 343 21.09 -1.45 -33.89
N THR A 344 22.13 -2.28 -33.81
CA THR A 344 22.76 -2.98 -34.94
C THR A 344 22.38 -4.47 -35.04
N GLY A 345 21.55 -4.97 -34.11
CA GLY A 345 21.15 -6.37 -34.00
C GLY A 345 22.17 -7.27 -33.30
N LYS A 346 23.23 -6.71 -32.70
CA LYS A 346 24.24 -7.45 -31.95
C LYS A 346 23.77 -7.60 -30.50
N LEU A 347 23.88 -8.81 -29.94
CA LEU A 347 23.59 -9.04 -28.53
C LEU A 347 24.59 -8.31 -27.62
N VAL A 348 24.06 -7.53 -26.69
CA VAL A 348 24.79 -6.87 -25.60
C VAL A 348 24.24 -7.41 -24.29
N LYS A 349 25.13 -7.91 -23.43
CA LYS A 349 24.76 -8.47 -22.13
C LYS A 349 24.77 -7.38 -21.06
N GLY A 350 23.60 -7.07 -20.52
CA GLY A 350 23.46 -6.28 -19.29
C GLY A 350 23.80 -7.10 -18.04
N THR A 351 24.00 -6.41 -16.92
CA THR A 351 24.21 -7.03 -15.60
C THR A 351 22.86 -7.30 -14.94
N PRO A 352 22.52 -8.55 -14.58
CA PRO A 352 21.35 -8.87 -13.77
C PRO A 352 21.41 -8.19 -12.40
N MET A 353 20.40 -7.38 -12.07
CA MET A 353 20.29 -6.70 -10.77
C MET A 353 18.88 -6.76 -10.19
N TRP A 354 18.77 -6.74 -8.86
CA TRP A 354 17.52 -6.65 -8.12
C TRP A 354 17.56 -5.52 -7.07
N ARG A 355 16.38 -4.96 -6.74
CA ARG A 355 16.21 -3.86 -5.79
C ARG A 355 15.66 -4.39 -4.46
N GLY A 356 16.43 -4.23 -3.38
CA GLY A 356 16.05 -4.60 -2.01
C GLY A 356 15.36 -3.46 -1.24
N ASN A 357 15.47 -3.51 0.09
CA ASN A 357 14.73 -2.64 1.02
C ASN A 357 13.18 -2.75 0.90
N PRO A 358 12.61 -3.97 0.93
CA PRO A 358 11.17 -4.22 0.76
C PRO A 358 10.33 -3.77 1.97
N SER A 359 9.31 -2.96 1.71
CA SER A 359 8.32 -2.53 2.71
C SER A 359 7.32 -3.63 3.09
N ILE A 360 6.52 -3.40 4.14
CA ILE A 360 5.34 -4.24 4.46
C ILE A 360 4.41 -4.31 3.25
N ASP A 361 4.21 -3.18 2.55
CA ASP A 361 3.43 -3.11 1.31
C ASP A 361 3.92 -4.12 0.25
N SER A 362 5.24 -4.23 0.07
CA SER A 362 5.85 -5.18 -0.87
C SER A 362 5.46 -6.63 -0.54
N TYR A 363 5.55 -7.02 0.73
CA TYR A 363 5.13 -8.35 1.19
C TYR A 363 3.61 -8.53 1.27
N THR A 364 2.85 -7.45 1.40
CA THR A 364 1.38 -7.50 1.42
C THR A 364 0.85 -8.10 0.13
N GLY A 365 1.49 -7.78 -1.00
CA GLY A 365 1.14 -8.40 -2.27
C GLY A 365 1.34 -9.91 -2.30
N ALA A 366 2.53 -10.37 -1.92
CA ALA A 366 2.85 -11.79 -1.89
C ALA A 366 1.98 -12.55 -0.89
N THR A 367 1.82 -12.01 0.32
CA THR A 367 1.09 -12.66 1.41
C THR A 367 -0.43 -12.69 1.20
N VAL A 368 -1.02 -11.70 0.52
CA VAL A 368 -2.45 -11.75 0.14
C VAL A 368 -2.66 -12.70 -1.04
N SER A 369 -1.90 -12.57 -2.13
CA SER A 369 -2.28 -13.22 -3.39
C SER A 369 -1.75 -14.66 -3.58
N LEU A 370 -0.57 -15.00 -3.07
CA LEU A 370 0.00 -16.35 -3.27
C LEU A 370 -0.73 -17.47 -2.51
N PRO A 371 -1.23 -17.29 -1.27
CA PRO A 371 -2.04 -18.33 -0.60
C PRO A 371 -3.39 -18.58 -1.30
N LEU A 372 -3.94 -17.56 -1.97
CA LEU A 372 -5.23 -17.65 -2.66
C LEU A 372 -5.13 -18.39 -4.01
N VAL A 373 -4.01 -18.25 -4.72
CA VAL A 373 -3.74 -18.99 -5.96
C VAL A 373 -3.19 -20.40 -5.73
N TYR A 374 -2.50 -20.64 -4.60
CA TYR A 374 -1.94 -21.95 -4.20
C TYR A 374 -2.85 -23.17 -4.49
N PRO A 375 -4.15 -23.21 -4.07
CA PRO A 375 -5.03 -24.35 -4.33
C PRO A 375 -5.45 -24.52 -5.81
N LEU A 376 -5.29 -23.49 -6.63
CA LEU A 376 -5.69 -23.50 -8.06
C LEU A 376 -4.56 -23.97 -8.99
N LEU A 377 -3.32 -23.98 -8.50
CA LEU A 377 -2.14 -24.43 -9.25
C LEU A 377 -2.17 -25.94 -9.50
N ARG A 378 -1.65 -26.37 -10.65
CA ARG A 378 -1.41 -27.78 -10.98
C ARG A 378 0.07 -28.13 -10.93
N ASP A 379 0.96 -27.15 -11.00
CA ASP A 379 2.40 -27.32 -10.79
C ASP A 379 2.73 -27.39 -9.28
N GLU A 380 3.09 -28.58 -8.83
CA GLU A 380 3.49 -28.85 -7.44
C GLU A 380 4.85 -28.20 -7.08
N SER A 381 5.69 -27.82 -8.04
CA SER A 381 6.94 -27.09 -7.78
C SER A 381 6.68 -25.62 -7.43
N LEU A 382 5.70 -24.98 -8.08
CA LEU A 382 5.24 -23.64 -7.69
C LEU A 382 4.57 -23.67 -6.31
N LYS A 383 3.76 -24.70 -6.01
CA LYS A 383 3.21 -24.91 -4.66
C LYS A 383 4.31 -25.11 -3.61
N ALA A 384 5.29 -25.98 -3.87
CA ALA A 384 6.42 -26.19 -2.97
C ALA A 384 7.19 -24.88 -2.71
N THR A 385 7.34 -24.05 -3.75
CA THR A 385 7.98 -22.72 -3.65
C THR A 385 7.17 -21.76 -2.79
N ILE A 386 5.85 -21.65 -2.99
CA ILE A 386 4.97 -20.80 -2.15
C ILE A 386 4.99 -21.27 -0.68
N ARG A 387 4.87 -22.58 -0.46
CA ARG A 387 4.93 -23.23 0.86
C ARG A 387 6.30 -23.06 1.54
N TYR A 388 7.37 -22.82 0.79
CA TYR A 388 8.68 -22.51 1.35
C TYR A 388 8.84 -21.01 1.64
N GLN A 389 8.58 -20.15 0.66
CA GLN A 389 8.92 -18.72 0.74
C GLN A 389 8.09 -17.96 1.80
N LEU A 390 6.76 -18.09 1.81
CA LEU A 390 5.92 -17.31 2.74
C LEU A 390 6.08 -17.72 4.22
N PRO A 391 6.10 -19.02 4.56
CA PRO A 391 6.29 -19.43 5.95
C PRO A 391 7.75 -19.21 6.42
N CYS A 392 8.71 -19.13 5.49
CA CYS A 392 10.07 -18.70 5.78
C CYS A 392 10.19 -17.19 6.04
N TYR A 393 9.43 -16.34 5.34
CA TYR A 393 9.38 -14.89 5.63
C TYR A 393 8.98 -14.64 7.09
N LEU A 394 7.91 -15.30 7.58
CA LEU A 394 7.49 -15.22 8.98
C LEU A 394 8.59 -15.74 9.95
N LYS A 395 9.28 -16.83 9.61
CA LYS A 395 10.42 -17.35 10.38
C LYS A 395 11.65 -16.43 10.36
N ARG A 396 11.81 -15.58 9.33
CA ARG A 396 12.91 -14.59 9.20
C ARG A 396 12.67 -13.30 10.00
N LEU A 397 11.42 -12.96 10.32
CA LEU A 397 11.11 -11.81 11.16
C LEU A 397 11.69 -12.00 12.57
N ARG A 398 12.52 -11.06 13.01
CA ARG A 398 13.19 -11.10 14.31
C ARG A 398 12.40 -10.33 15.35
N ARG A 399 12.21 -10.91 16.53
CA ARG A 399 11.50 -10.25 17.63
C ARG A 399 12.33 -9.15 18.29
N ILE A 400 11.65 -8.08 18.69
CA ILE A 400 12.16 -6.97 19.48
C ILE A 400 11.14 -6.59 20.57
N GLU A 401 11.63 -6.18 21.73
CA GLU A 401 10.80 -5.73 22.85
C GLU A 401 11.28 -4.40 23.43
N LEU A 402 10.33 -3.55 23.83
CA LEU A 402 10.53 -2.36 24.66
C LEU A 402 9.76 -2.59 25.98
N ARG A 403 10.48 -2.87 27.07
CA ARG A 403 9.94 -3.29 28.38
C ARG A 403 9.95 -2.17 29.43
N ASN A 404 9.27 -2.42 30.55
CA ASN A 404 9.23 -1.59 31.77
C ASN A 404 8.67 -0.18 31.51
N LEU A 405 7.68 -0.07 30.63
CA LEU A 405 7.12 1.20 30.16
C LEU A 405 6.60 2.06 31.32
N GLN A 406 5.88 1.44 32.27
CA GLN A 406 5.26 2.16 33.39
C GLN A 406 6.30 2.72 34.39
N GLN A 407 7.49 2.14 34.42
CA GLN A 407 8.60 2.61 35.28
C GLN A 407 9.26 3.90 34.75
N ASN A 408 8.88 4.36 33.55
CA ASN A 408 9.42 5.56 32.94
C ASN A 408 8.28 6.40 32.35
N PRO A 409 7.69 7.33 33.13
CA PRO A 409 6.57 8.17 32.70
C PRO A 409 6.84 8.96 31.40
N ILE A 410 8.10 9.25 31.07
CA ILE A 410 8.50 9.95 29.84
C ILE A 410 8.38 9.02 28.62
N VAL A 411 8.80 7.75 28.75
CA VAL A 411 8.57 6.74 27.70
C VAL A 411 7.09 6.41 27.58
N LEU A 412 6.41 6.28 28.71
CA LEU A 412 4.98 6.02 28.76
C LEU A 412 4.19 7.14 28.07
N GLU A 413 4.44 8.41 28.42
CA GLU A 413 3.83 9.58 27.77
C GLU A 413 4.17 9.63 26.27
N ALA A 414 5.40 9.28 25.88
CA ALA A 414 5.80 9.25 24.47
C ALA A 414 5.08 8.15 23.67
N VAL A 415 4.82 6.99 24.28
CA VAL A 415 4.00 5.92 23.69
C VAL A 415 2.52 6.34 23.69
N GLN A 416 1.99 6.84 24.80
CA GLN A 416 0.60 7.28 24.92
C GLN A 416 0.24 8.43 23.96
N LYS A 417 1.10 9.44 23.75
CA LYS A 417 0.87 10.53 22.77
C LYS A 417 0.92 10.07 21.31
N LEU A 418 1.55 8.93 21.05
CA LEU A 418 1.85 8.38 19.73
C LEU A 418 0.82 7.31 19.31
N LEU A 419 0.34 6.52 20.27
CA LEU A 419 -0.75 5.54 20.09
C LEU A 419 -2.11 6.19 20.33
N GLY A 420 -2.20 7.04 21.35
CA GLY A 420 -3.31 7.94 21.66
C GLY A 420 -3.31 9.22 20.80
N GLY A 421 -2.76 9.16 19.59
CA GLY A 421 -3.22 9.99 18.49
C GLY A 421 -3.05 11.51 18.62
N ALA A 422 -1.84 11.98 18.91
CA ALA A 422 -1.38 13.28 18.41
C ALA A 422 -2.16 14.53 18.91
N GLY A 423 -3.05 14.41 19.90
CA GLY A 423 -3.92 15.52 20.32
C GLY A 423 -5.12 15.78 19.41
N TYR A 424 -5.47 14.85 18.51
CA TYR A 424 -6.78 14.80 17.86
C TYR A 424 -7.59 13.59 18.37
N LYS A 425 -8.84 13.46 17.92
CA LYS A 425 -9.78 12.44 18.39
C LYS A 425 -9.35 11.03 18.02
N VAL A 426 -8.75 10.32 18.98
CA VAL A 426 -8.78 8.85 18.98
C VAL A 426 -10.22 8.43 19.24
N ARG A 427 -10.84 7.74 18.29
CA ARG A 427 -12.15 7.11 18.45
C ARG A 427 -11.93 5.65 18.89
N LEU A 428 -11.49 5.49 20.13
CA LEU A 428 -11.65 4.21 20.83
C LEU A 428 -13.14 3.99 21.09
N ASP A 429 -13.61 2.77 20.88
CA ASP A 429 -14.94 2.35 21.33
C ASP A 429 -14.86 1.82 22.78
N PRO A 430 -15.97 1.74 23.55
CA PRO A 430 -15.91 1.56 25.01
C PRO A 430 -15.28 0.24 25.52
N ASP A 431 -15.17 -0.77 24.65
CA ASP A 431 -14.61 -2.09 24.97
C ASP A 431 -13.17 -2.29 24.41
N ASP A 432 -12.55 -1.24 23.85
CA ASP A 432 -11.20 -1.31 23.28
C ASP A 432 -10.11 -1.56 24.34
N ILE A 433 -8.99 -2.16 23.90
CA ILE A 433 -7.85 -2.43 24.77
C ILE A 433 -7.15 -1.15 25.21
N ASP A 434 -7.02 -0.95 26.53
CA ASP A 434 -6.33 0.20 27.10
C ASP A 434 -4.80 0.10 26.93
N LEU A 435 -4.33 0.58 25.78
CA LEU A 435 -2.91 0.67 25.43
C LEU A 435 -2.09 1.56 26.40
N THR A 436 -2.74 2.36 27.26
CA THR A 436 -2.04 3.19 28.26
C THR A 436 -1.47 2.36 29.41
N THR A 437 -2.00 1.15 29.64
CA THR A 437 -1.57 0.22 30.70
C THR A 437 -0.45 -0.75 30.30
N LEU A 438 -0.01 -0.72 29.03
CA LEU A 438 1.03 -1.63 28.53
C LEU A 438 2.33 -1.50 29.33
N GLU A 439 2.90 -2.64 29.71
CA GLU A 439 4.26 -2.74 30.30
C GLU A 439 5.34 -3.11 29.27
N THR A 440 4.95 -3.65 28.12
CA THR A 440 5.87 -4.01 27.05
C THR A 440 5.24 -3.83 25.67
N VAL A 441 5.96 -3.17 24.76
CA VAL A 441 5.66 -3.19 23.32
C VAL A 441 6.47 -4.31 22.66
N VAL A 442 5.82 -5.15 21.86
CA VAL A 442 6.45 -6.28 21.14
C VAL A 442 6.33 -6.07 19.64
N GLY A 443 7.45 -6.22 18.93
CA GLY A 443 7.53 -6.10 17.49
C GLY A 443 8.34 -7.21 16.81
N TYR A 444 8.17 -7.31 15.49
CA TYR A 444 8.76 -8.31 14.61
C TYR A 444 9.31 -7.61 13.36
N TYR A 445 10.62 -7.63 13.15
CA TYR A 445 11.30 -6.83 12.14
C TYR A 445 12.05 -7.66 11.11
N LEU A 446 12.07 -7.21 9.86
CA LEU A 446 12.89 -7.80 8.80
C LEU A 446 14.27 -7.11 8.77
N PRO A 447 15.38 -7.83 9.01
CA PRO A 447 16.72 -7.26 8.88
C PRO A 447 17.04 -6.96 7.41
N THR A 448 17.58 -5.78 7.12
CA THR A 448 18.03 -5.40 5.78
C THR A 448 19.18 -6.26 5.31
N TYR A 449 19.11 -6.78 4.09
CA TYR A 449 20.28 -7.26 3.35
C TYR A 449 20.95 -6.07 2.65
N ASN A 450 22.23 -5.82 2.91
CA ASN A 450 22.98 -4.70 2.31
C ASN A 450 24.49 -5.01 2.16
N HIS A 451 25.22 -4.19 1.40
CA HIS A 451 26.66 -4.41 1.15
C HIS A 451 27.47 -4.43 2.45
N ASN A 452 27.06 -3.64 3.45
CA ASN A 452 27.67 -3.61 4.79
C ASN A 452 27.42 -4.86 5.65
N ASN A 453 26.50 -5.78 5.28
CA ASN A 453 26.29 -7.04 6.00
C ASN A 453 26.23 -8.31 5.13
N ALA A 454 26.27 -8.22 3.80
CA ALA A 454 26.04 -9.34 2.88
C ALA A 454 26.88 -10.61 3.15
N SER A 455 28.15 -10.44 3.58
CA SER A 455 29.05 -11.55 3.94
C SER A 455 28.77 -12.21 5.30
N THR A 456 27.83 -11.65 6.06
CA THR A 456 27.42 -12.05 7.42
C THR A 456 25.90 -12.24 7.57
N PHE A 457 25.13 -11.96 6.51
CA PHE A 457 23.69 -12.11 6.51
C PHE A 457 23.33 -13.60 6.45
N ASP A 458 22.40 -14.02 7.31
CA ASP A 458 21.94 -15.40 7.33
C ASP A 458 20.99 -15.68 6.15
N ALA A 459 21.57 -16.20 5.06
CA ALA A 459 20.85 -16.63 3.87
C ALA A 459 20.17 -18.00 4.02
N THR A 460 20.27 -18.67 5.17
CA THR A 460 19.48 -19.89 5.45
C THR A 460 18.07 -19.52 5.89
N CYS A 461 17.11 -20.44 5.75
CA CYS A 461 15.78 -20.26 6.35
C CYS A 461 15.83 -20.66 7.84
N PRO A 462 15.43 -19.81 8.79
CA PRO A 462 15.38 -20.20 10.21
C PRO A 462 14.36 -21.31 10.45
N ASP A 463 14.62 -22.22 11.39
CA ASP A 463 13.75 -23.38 11.66
C ASP A 463 12.40 -23.00 12.30
N THR A 464 12.39 -21.97 13.14
CA THR A 464 11.27 -21.60 14.02
C THR A 464 10.92 -20.11 13.98
N VAL A 465 9.65 -19.76 14.22
CA VAL A 465 9.23 -18.36 14.41
C VAL A 465 9.91 -17.77 15.66
N ALA A 466 10.33 -16.50 15.61
CA ALA A 466 11.13 -15.87 16.66
C ALA A 466 10.32 -15.52 17.93
N LEU A 467 10.21 -16.47 18.88
CA LEU A 467 9.58 -16.23 20.18
C LEU A 467 10.49 -15.47 21.17
N THR A 468 11.81 -15.52 21.01
CA THR A 468 12.78 -14.84 21.89
C THR A 468 13.23 -13.50 21.27
N PRO A 469 13.25 -12.38 22.02
CA PRO A 469 13.70 -11.10 21.49
C PRO A 469 15.19 -11.08 21.16
N THR A 470 15.53 -10.74 19.91
CA THR A 470 16.91 -10.51 19.46
C THR A 470 17.44 -9.13 19.88
N ARG A 471 16.54 -8.25 20.31
CA ARG A 471 16.82 -6.90 20.80
C ARG A 471 15.87 -6.59 21.96
N VAL A 472 16.41 -6.11 23.08
CA VAL A 472 15.60 -5.62 24.21
C VAL A 472 16.03 -4.20 24.56
N ILE A 473 15.06 -3.29 24.46
CA ILE A 473 15.12 -1.95 25.04
C ILE A 473 14.37 -2.04 26.37
N ASP A 474 14.99 -1.53 27.43
CA ASP A 474 14.44 -1.53 28.78
C ASP A 474 14.30 -0.06 29.17
N ALA A 475 13.08 0.42 29.36
CA ALA A 475 12.81 1.83 29.65
C ALA A 475 13.32 2.28 31.03
N ALA A 476 13.60 1.35 31.95
CA ALA A 476 14.23 1.64 33.24
C ALA A 476 15.77 1.74 33.14
N ALA A 477 16.39 1.18 32.10
CA ALA A 477 17.84 1.19 31.95
C ALA A 477 18.40 2.56 31.54
N ALA A 478 19.46 3.03 32.18
CA ALA A 478 20.04 4.37 31.97
C ALA A 478 20.51 4.68 30.52
N ASN A 479 20.60 3.69 29.63
CA ASN A 479 20.92 3.85 28.21
C ASN A 479 19.74 3.62 27.24
N TRP A 480 18.49 3.55 27.75
CA TRP A 480 17.28 3.31 26.94
C TRP A 480 17.16 4.28 25.76
N GLN A 481 17.47 5.56 26.00
CA GLN A 481 17.43 6.61 24.98
C GLN A 481 18.38 6.30 23.81
N THR A 482 19.61 5.88 24.12
CA THR A 482 20.60 5.52 23.10
C THR A 482 20.21 4.26 22.33
N LYS A 483 19.59 3.28 23.00
CA LYS A 483 19.05 2.08 22.34
C LYS A 483 17.90 2.40 21.40
N LEU A 484 16.96 3.27 21.82
CA LEU A 484 15.84 3.72 21.00
C LEU A 484 16.33 4.52 19.78
N VAL A 485 17.37 5.34 19.99
CA VAL A 485 18.06 6.05 18.90
C VAL A 485 18.70 5.06 17.92
N GLN A 486 19.40 4.02 18.39
CA GLN A 486 19.99 3.05 17.47
C GLN A 486 18.92 2.29 16.67
N LEU A 487 17.85 1.84 17.33
CA LEU A 487 16.75 1.11 16.68
C LEU A 487 16.15 1.87 15.50
N ALA A 488 15.91 3.16 15.66
CA ALA A 488 15.30 3.94 14.60
C ALA A 488 16.31 4.61 13.64
N LEU A 489 17.59 4.69 14.00
CA LEU A 489 18.64 4.80 12.99
C LEU A 489 18.63 3.57 12.07
N ASP A 490 18.42 2.37 12.61
CA ASP A 490 18.41 1.14 11.81
C ASP A 490 17.21 1.06 10.85
N LEU A 491 16.05 1.60 11.23
CA LEU A 491 14.84 1.74 10.37
C LEU A 491 14.95 2.84 9.30
N GLN A 492 15.99 3.68 9.34
CA GLN A 492 16.11 4.82 8.42
C GLN A 492 16.68 4.40 7.05
N SER A 493 15.79 3.91 6.18
CA SER A 493 16.04 3.49 4.79
C SER A 493 16.71 4.54 3.88
N ALA A 494 16.59 5.82 4.22
CA ALA A 494 17.05 6.94 3.40
C ALA A 494 18.45 7.49 3.77
N GLY A 495 19.17 6.82 4.68
CA GLY A 495 20.52 7.19 5.14
C GLY A 495 21.65 6.43 4.42
N ALA A 496 22.83 6.38 5.06
CA ALA A 496 23.88 5.44 4.70
C ALA A 496 23.55 4.02 5.20
N GLU A 497 24.03 2.99 4.49
CA GLU A 497 23.85 1.59 4.87
C GLU A 497 24.34 1.29 6.29
N LYS A 498 23.56 0.50 7.03
CA LYS A 498 23.89 0.03 8.38
C LYS A 498 23.81 -1.49 8.39
N SER A 499 24.83 -2.18 8.89
CA SER A 499 24.81 -3.64 9.01
C SER A 499 23.71 -4.15 9.96
N SER A 500 23.28 -3.29 10.88
CA SER A 500 22.15 -3.44 11.80
C SER A 500 20.78 -3.03 11.23
N GLY A 501 20.71 -2.63 9.94
CA GLY A 501 19.53 -2.06 9.30
C GLY A 501 18.27 -2.93 9.33
N ILE A 502 17.11 -2.28 9.21
CA ILE A 502 15.78 -2.89 9.24
C ILE A 502 14.96 -2.34 8.05
N ASP A 503 14.42 -3.23 7.22
CA ASP A 503 13.59 -2.84 6.07
C ASP A 503 12.18 -2.40 6.51
N HIS A 504 11.61 -3.14 7.47
CA HIS A 504 10.33 -2.83 8.08
C HIS A 504 10.15 -3.56 9.42
N ILE A 505 9.16 -3.12 10.20
CA ILE A 505 8.78 -3.70 11.49
C ILE A 505 7.25 -3.73 11.62
N TYR A 506 6.72 -4.87 12.07
CA TYR A 506 5.37 -5.02 12.61
C TYR A 506 5.40 -4.86 14.13
N ILE A 507 4.37 -4.26 14.73
CA ILE A 507 4.21 -4.06 16.18
C ILE A 507 2.79 -4.51 16.59
N PRO A 508 2.50 -5.83 16.53
CA PRO A 508 1.14 -6.36 16.68
C PRO A 508 0.54 -6.25 18.08
N SER A 509 1.34 -5.91 19.11
CA SER A 509 0.83 -5.60 20.45
C SER A 509 0.26 -4.18 20.59
N VAL A 510 0.28 -3.39 19.50
CA VAL A 510 0.05 -1.94 19.53
C VAL A 510 -0.66 -1.41 18.27
N ARG A 511 -0.21 -1.76 17.05
CA ARG A 511 -0.81 -1.26 15.80
C ARG A 511 -1.81 -2.27 15.24
N GLY A 512 -3.11 -1.93 15.19
CA GLY A 512 -4.18 -2.83 14.74
C GLY A 512 -3.97 -3.42 13.34
N GLY A 513 -3.47 -2.63 12.39
CA GLY A 513 -3.10 -3.12 11.05
C GLY A 513 -2.01 -4.22 11.11
N ASP A 514 -0.97 -4.04 11.92
CA ASP A 514 0.08 -5.05 12.09
C ASP A 514 -0.43 -6.30 12.80
N ALA A 515 -1.36 -6.15 13.73
CA ALA A 515 -2.01 -7.27 14.39
C ALA A 515 -2.76 -8.13 13.35
N ILE A 516 -3.50 -7.50 12.42
CA ILE A 516 -4.12 -8.17 11.27
C ILE A 516 -3.06 -8.84 10.38
N HIS A 517 -1.98 -8.13 9.99
CA HIS A 517 -0.91 -8.71 9.17
C HIS A 517 -0.23 -9.93 9.81
N MET A 518 0.09 -9.87 11.11
CA MET A 518 0.76 -10.96 11.82
C MET A 518 -0.16 -12.15 12.06
N MET A 519 -1.44 -11.93 12.37
CA MET A 519 -2.45 -13.00 12.43
C MET A 519 -2.67 -13.63 11.04
N HIS A 520 -2.69 -12.83 9.99
CA HIS A 520 -2.79 -13.30 8.60
C HIS A 520 -1.57 -14.15 8.20
N LEU A 521 -0.36 -13.69 8.50
CA LEU A 521 0.90 -14.42 8.28
C LEU A 521 0.93 -15.76 9.03
N ALA A 522 0.45 -15.82 10.27
CA ALA A 522 0.37 -17.06 11.03
C ALA A 522 -0.65 -18.03 10.43
N ALA A 523 -1.87 -17.55 10.12
CA ALA A 523 -2.94 -18.35 9.54
C ALA A 523 -2.59 -18.92 8.16
N LEU A 524 -2.04 -18.12 7.25
CA LEU A 524 -1.61 -18.60 5.94
C LEU A 524 -0.42 -19.57 6.03
N SER A 525 0.50 -19.35 6.98
CA SER A 525 1.64 -20.26 7.18
C SER A 525 1.17 -21.62 7.68
N TYR A 526 0.20 -21.66 8.60
CA TYR A 526 -0.45 -22.90 9.02
C TYR A 526 -1.22 -23.56 7.86
N MET A 527 -2.01 -22.82 7.08
CA MET A 527 -2.75 -23.33 5.92
C MET A 527 -1.83 -24.01 4.88
N LEU A 528 -0.65 -23.42 4.62
CA LEU A 528 0.31 -23.93 3.64
C LEU A 528 1.11 -25.13 4.13
N THR A 529 1.34 -25.26 5.44
CA THR A 529 2.33 -26.21 6.00
C THR A 529 1.73 -27.32 6.88
N GLY A 530 0.66 -27.03 7.63
CA GLY A 530 0.20 -27.86 8.75
C GLY A 530 1.15 -27.89 9.94
N GLU A 531 2.18 -27.03 10.00
CA GLU A 531 3.12 -27.00 11.13
C GLU A 531 2.50 -26.30 12.34
N GLU A 532 2.37 -27.06 13.45
CA GLU A 532 1.76 -26.60 14.70
C GLU A 532 2.34 -25.29 15.24
N GLN A 533 3.64 -25.04 15.03
CA GLN A 533 4.31 -23.80 15.50
C GLN A 533 3.60 -22.51 15.05
N TYR A 534 2.92 -22.51 13.90
CA TYR A 534 2.17 -21.35 13.41
C TYR A 534 0.84 -21.17 14.14
N ARG A 535 0.20 -22.26 14.59
CA ARG A 535 -0.99 -22.23 15.46
C ARG A 535 -0.61 -21.83 16.89
N THR A 536 0.50 -22.35 17.41
CA THR A 536 1.10 -21.92 18.68
C THR A 536 1.44 -20.43 18.67
N PHE A 537 2.02 -19.93 17.57
CA PHE A 537 2.31 -18.51 17.40
C PHE A 537 1.04 -17.65 17.32
N LEU A 538 0.01 -18.08 16.58
CA LEU A 538 -1.27 -17.35 16.50
C LEU A 538 -1.97 -17.27 17.86
N PHE A 539 -2.27 -18.42 18.48
CA PHE A 539 -3.11 -18.44 19.68
C PHE A 539 -2.33 -18.22 20.98
N GLY A 540 -1.14 -18.80 21.12
CA GLY A 540 -0.32 -18.67 22.33
C GLY A 540 0.41 -17.33 22.43
N GLU A 541 1.01 -16.85 21.34
CA GLU A 541 1.79 -15.61 21.36
C GLU A 541 0.94 -14.40 20.94
N LEU A 542 0.47 -14.33 19.69
CA LEU A 542 -0.22 -13.13 19.18
C LEU A 542 -1.52 -12.82 19.93
N ILE A 543 -2.40 -13.80 20.10
CA ILE A 543 -3.69 -13.60 20.79
C ILE A 543 -3.52 -13.73 22.32
N GLY A 544 -2.90 -14.81 22.79
CA GLY A 544 -2.76 -15.12 24.21
C GLY A 544 -1.97 -14.08 25.02
N LYS A 545 -0.82 -13.61 24.51
CA LYS A 545 0.05 -12.66 25.23
C LYS A 545 0.01 -11.24 24.68
N LEU A 546 -0.09 -11.07 23.36
CA LEU A 546 -0.07 -9.74 22.72
C LEU A 546 -1.47 -9.17 22.45
N HIS A 547 -2.53 -9.95 22.67
CA HIS A 547 -3.93 -9.59 22.44
C HIS A 547 -4.21 -8.98 21.06
N ALA A 548 -3.55 -9.51 20.03
CA ALA A 548 -3.62 -9.04 18.64
C ALA A 548 -5.05 -8.99 18.08
N ASP A 549 -5.95 -9.86 18.55
CA ASP A 549 -7.38 -9.84 18.22
C ASP A 549 -8.11 -8.61 18.78
N LYS A 550 -7.72 -8.13 19.96
CA LYS A 550 -8.23 -6.89 20.57
C LYS A 550 -7.52 -5.65 20.01
N VAL A 551 -6.21 -5.72 19.79
CA VAL A 551 -5.44 -4.64 19.15
C VAL A 551 -5.94 -4.40 17.72
N ALA A 552 -6.44 -5.42 17.01
CA ALA A 552 -7.08 -5.24 15.72
C ALA A 552 -8.35 -4.37 15.78
N LEU A 553 -9.04 -4.27 16.93
CA LEU A 553 -10.19 -3.38 17.12
C LEU A 553 -9.82 -1.90 17.26
N THR A 554 -8.53 -1.54 17.39
CA THR A 554 -8.09 -0.12 17.35
C THR A 554 -7.57 0.32 15.97
N THR A 555 -7.74 -0.54 14.95
CA THR A 555 -7.45 -0.22 13.54
C THR A 555 -8.19 1.06 13.12
N MET A 556 -7.54 2.06 12.54
CA MET A 556 -8.19 3.35 12.18
C MET A 556 -8.86 4.13 13.34
N ALA A 557 -8.68 3.74 14.61
CA ALA A 557 -9.14 4.53 15.75
C ALA A 557 -8.47 5.92 15.82
N LEU A 558 -7.24 6.05 15.28
CA LEU A 558 -6.60 7.33 15.02
C LEU A 558 -7.16 7.96 13.73
N LEU A 559 -8.09 8.90 13.90
CA LEU A 559 -8.67 9.68 12.80
C LEU A 559 -7.98 11.03 12.66
N ILE A 560 -7.09 11.15 11.68
CA ILE A 560 -6.47 12.41 11.26
C ILE A 560 -7.35 13.15 10.24
N PRO A 561 -7.39 14.49 10.21
CA PRO A 561 -8.18 15.26 9.24
C PRO A 561 -7.78 14.95 7.79
N ASP A 562 -8.76 14.91 6.88
CA ASP A 562 -8.58 14.44 5.51
C ASP A 562 -7.52 15.21 4.69
N TRP A 563 -7.23 16.46 5.07
CA TRP A 563 -6.21 17.34 4.47
C TRP A 563 -4.77 16.89 4.69
N CYS A 564 -4.49 16.16 5.77
CA CYS A 564 -3.17 15.57 6.06
C CYS A 564 -3.28 14.05 6.26
N GLY A 565 -4.35 13.44 5.73
CA GLY A 565 -4.51 11.99 5.68
C GLY A 565 -3.68 11.36 4.58
N THR A 566 -2.95 10.29 4.89
CA THR A 566 -2.48 9.33 3.88
C THR A 566 -3.58 8.28 3.66
N TYR A 567 -3.73 7.78 2.42
CA TYR A 567 -4.80 6.83 2.06
C TYR A 567 -4.27 5.46 1.61
N TYR A 568 -2.98 5.40 1.29
CA TYR A 568 -2.24 4.19 0.91
C TYR A 568 -2.33 3.04 1.94
N GLY A 569 -2.43 3.36 3.24
CA GLY A 569 -2.58 2.36 4.31
C GLY A 569 -3.90 1.57 4.29
N ASP A 570 -4.96 2.14 3.70
CA ASP A 570 -6.25 1.45 3.55
C ASP A 570 -6.09 0.24 2.62
N HIS A 571 -5.33 0.41 1.52
CA HIS A 571 -5.05 -0.68 0.57
C HIS A 571 -4.29 -1.84 1.21
N ILE A 572 -3.34 -1.51 2.09
CA ILE A 572 -2.45 -2.45 2.77
C ILE A 572 -3.17 -3.18 3.90
N THR A 573 -4.07 -2.52 4.62
CA THR A 573 -4.75 -3.09 5.80
C THR A 573 -6.03 -3.85 5.45
N VAL A 574 -6.88 -3.31 4.57
CA VAL A 574 -8.20 -3.89 4.25
C VAL A 574 -8.06 -5.20 3.46
N SER A 575 -7.03 -5.33 2.63
CA SER A 575 -6.85 -6.50 1.75
C SER A 575 -6.46 -7.79 2.51
N PRO A 576 -5.48 -7.78 3.44
CA PRO A 576 -5.24 -8.90 4.37
C PRO A 576 -6.40 -9.17 5.32
N LEU A 577 -7.15 -8.14 5.75
CA LEU A 577 -8.32 -8.35 6.60
C LEU A 577 -9.40 -9.15 5.87
N TRP A 578 -9.71 -8.78 4.61
CA TRP A 578 -10.59 -9.55 3.73
C TRP A 578 -10.08 -10.98 3.51
N ALA A 579 -8.79 -11.16 3.20
CA ALA A 579 -8.20 -12.47 2.97
C ALA A 579 -8.26 -13.37 4.23
N LEU A 580 -7.97 -12.82 5.42
CA LEU A 580 -8.02 -13.54 6.69
C LEU A 580 -9.46 -13.92 7.09
N ILE A 581 -10.41 -12.99 6.98
CA ILE A 581 -11.85 -13.27 7.20
C ILE A 581 -12.34 -14.38 6.26
N GLY A 582 -11.86 -14.37 5.01
CA GLY A 582 -12.16 -15.38 4.01
C GLY A 582 -11.57 -16.75 4.34
N MET A 583 -10.30 -16.82 4.76
CA MET A 583 -9.61 -18.09 5.04
C MET A 583 -10.15 -18.81 6.29
N LEU A 584 -10.58 -18.07 7.32
CA LEU A 584 -11.02 -18.65 8.60
C LEU A 584 -12.39 -19.32 8.49
N ALA A 585 -12.55 -20.50 9.09
CA ALA A 585 -13.87 -21.07 9.37
C ALA A 585 -14.67 -20.20 10.38
N PRO A 586 -16.00 -20.39 10.51
CA PRO A 586 -16.82 -19.74 11.53
C PRO A 586 -16.25 -19.97 12.94
N SER A 587 -15.75 -18.91 13.56
CA SER A 587 -14.94 -18.96 14.78
C SER A 587 -14.98 -17.60 15.50
N PRO A 588 -14.68 -17.54 16.82
CA PRO A 588 -14.63 -16.27 17.55
C PRO A 588 -13.69 -15.24 16.92
N LEU A 589 -12.50 -15.68 16.47
CA LEU A 589 -11.53 -14.84 15.78
C LEU A 589 -12.11 -14.23 14.48
N ARG A 590 -12.78 -15.06 13.65
CA ARG A 590 -13.45 -14.55 12.44
C ARG A 590 -14.54 -13.52 12.78
N THR A 591 -15.33 -13.77 13.82
CA THR A 591 -16.36 -12.81 14.28
C THR A 591 -15.74 -11.49 14.76
N THR A 592 -14.63 -11.52 15.50
CA THR A 592 -13.90 -10.31 15.90
C THR A 592 -13.38 -9.54 14.68
N LEU A 593 -12.75 -10.23 13.71
CA LEU A 593 -12.25 -9.59 12.50
C LEU A 593 -13.38 -9.03 11.59
N GLN A 594 -14.55 -9.67 11.58
CA GLN A 594 -15.74 -9.12 10.92
C GLN A 594 -16.32 -7.90 11.65
N LYS A 595 -16.15 -7.76 12.98
CA LYS A 595 -16.41 -6.49 13.68
C LYS A 595 -15.41 -5.41 13.28
N VAL A 596 -14.11 -5.71 13.20
CA VAL A 596 -13.08 -4.77 12.71
C VAL A 596 -13.44 -4.25 11.31
N MET A 597 -13.90 -5.12 10.40
CA MET A 597 -14.34 -4.71 9.07
C MET A 597 -15.57 -3.76 9.09
N GLU A 598 -16.39 -3.80 10.15
CA GLU A 598 -17.56 -2.93 10.34
C GLU A 598 -17.23 -1.63 11.10
N THR A 599 -16.68 -1.71 12.32
CA THR A 599 -16.45 -0.53 13.17
C THR A 599 -15.24 0.27 12.68
N GLU A 600 -14.12 -0.40 12.44
CA GLU A 600 -12.83 0.21 12.17
C GLU A 600 -12.67 0.59 10.70
N VAL A 601 -12.96 -0.35 9.80
CA VAL A 601 -12.85 -0.09 8.37
C VAL A 601 -14.05 0.72 7.88
N TRP A 602 -15.28 0.23 8.03
CA TRP A 602 -16.46 0.91 7.47
C TRP A 602 -16.83 2.20 8.22
N GLN A 603 -17.19 2.13 9.51
CA GLN A 603 -17.75 3.29 10.24
C GLN A 603 -16.74 4.36 10.66
N LYS A 604 -15.44 4.06 10.76
CA LYS A 604 -14.39 5.03 11.08
C LYS A 604 -13.68 5.57 9.84
N ARG A 605 -13.51 4.76 8.78
CA ARG A 605 -12.61 5.11 7.66
C ARG A 605 -13.28 5.21 6.28
N ILE A 606 -13.83 4.14 5.73
CA ILE A 606 -14.10 4.07 4.27
C ILE A 606 -15.45 4.64 3.83
N VAL A 607 -16.43 4.78 4.74
CA VAL A 607 -17.82 5.16 4.40
C VAL A 607 -17.92 6.41 3.51
N ASN A 608 -17.17 7.47 3.81
CA ASN A 608 -17.21 8.73 3.07
C ASN A 608 -16.23 8.77 1.87
N GLN A 609 -15.35 7.78 1.70
CA GLN A 609 -14.24 7.85 0.74
C GLN A 609 -14.60 7.41 -0.70
N ARG A 610 -15.71 6.69 -0.89
CA ARG A 610 -16.13 6.07 -2.17
C ARG A 610 -15.03 5.24 -2.89
N HIS A 611 -14.15 4.56 -2.16
CA HIS A 611 -13.19 3.64 -2.81
C HIS A 611 -13.91 2.37 -3.25
N ILE A 612 -14.16 2.25 -4.55
CA ILE A 612 -14.75 1.09 -5.26
C ILE A 612 -14.30 -0.25 -4.68
N LYS A 613 -12.97 -0.46 -4.52
CA LYS A 613 -12.41 -1.69 -3.93
C LYS A 613 -12.85 -1.91 -2.48
N PHE A 614 -12.67 -0.94 -1.59
CA PHE A 614 -12.95 -1.14 -0.16
C PHE A 614 -14.44 -1.26 0.12
N ASN A 615 -15.29 -0.51 -0.58
CA ASN A 615 -16.74 -0.67 -0.53
C ASN A 615 -17.14 -2.11 -0.88
N LEU A 616 -16.57 -2.67 -1.96
CA LEU A 616 -16.81 -4.06 -2.36
C LEU A 616 -16.27 -5.06 -1.32
N LEU A 617 -15.02 -4.92 -0.87
CA LEU A 617 -14.40 -5.83 0.11
C LEU A 617 -15.17 -5.85 1.44
N TYR A 618 -15.66 -4.70 1.90
CA TYR A 618 -16.57 -4.60 3.04
C TYR A 618 -17.89 -5.34 2.78
N SER A 619 -18.60 -5.01 1.68
CA SER A 619 -19.91 -5.60 1.35
C SER A 619 -19.90 -7.13 1.22
N VAL A 620 -18.75 -7.75 0.89
CA VAL A 620 -18.60 -9.21 0.77
C VAL A 620 -17.99 -9.89 2.01
N SER A 621 -17.35 -9.14 2.91
CA SER A 621 -16.78 -9.67 4.17
C SER A 621 -17.79 -9.70 5.32
N THR A 622 -18.62 -8.65 5.39
CA THR A 622 -19.45 -8.35 6.56
C THR A 622 -20.83 -9.02 6.43
N PRO A 623 -21.25 -9.85 7.41
CA PRO A 623 -22.53 -10.53 7.38
C PRO A 623 -23.68 -9.53 7.62
N GLU A 624 -24.90 -9.90 7.20
CA GLU A 624 -26.08 -9.00 7.25
C GLU A 624 -26.40 -8.56 8.69
N GLU A 625 -26.10 -9.42 9.66
CA GLU A 625 -26.35 -9.25 11.09
C GLU A 625 -25.37 -8.28 11.79
N LEU A 626 -24.28 -7.90 11.12
CA LEU A 626 -23.33 -6.90 11.61
C LEU A 626 -23.31 -5.62 10.77
N ALA A 627 -23.64 -5.71 9.47
CA ALA A 627 -23.33 -4.65 8.52
C ALA A 627 -24.29 -3.44 8.59
N THR A 628 -23.80 -2.25 8.97
CA THR A 628 -24.65 -1.04 9.01
C THR A 628 -24.84 -0.38 7.64
N GLY A 629 -23.88 -0.52 6.71
CA GLY A 629 -23.85 0.23 5.44
C GLY A 629 -23.66 -0.61 4.18
N LYS A 630 -23.73 -1.94 4.26
CA LYS A 630 -23.47 -2.87 3.15
C LYS A 630 -24.24 -2.57 1.87
N SER A 631 -25.49 -2.12 1.97
CA SER A 631 -26.33 -1.71 0.83
C SER A 631 -25.88 -0.39 0.21
N VAL A 632 -25.44 0.58 1.01
CA VAL A 632 -24.88 1.87 0.57
C VAL A 632 -23.54 1.65 -0.13
N ALA A 633 -22.64 0.88 0.49
CA ALA A 633 -21.35 0.51 -0.08
C ALA A 633 -21.52 -0.18 -1.45
N LEU A 634 -22.45 -1.12 -1.55
CA LEU A 634 -22.75 -1.87 -2.78
C LEU A 634 -23.36 -0.99 -3.87
N ALA A 635 -24.35 -0.15 -3.54
CA ALA A 635 -24.92 0.80 -4.49
C ALA A 635 -23.88 1.78 -5.02
N GLN A 636 -22.99 2.26 -4.14
CA GLN A 636 -21.91 3.18 -4.50
C GLN A 636 -20.86 2.50 -5.40
N PHE A 637 -20.51 1.25 -5.11
CA PHE A 637 -19.64 0.43 -5.95
C PHE A 637 -20.22 0.25 -7.36
N LEU A 638 -21.49 -0.13 -7.47
CA LEU A 638 -22.17 -0.35 -8.75
C LEU A 638 -22.32 0.94 -9.58
N ALA A 639 -22.47 2.10 -8.92
CA ALA A 639 -22.54 3.39 -9.59
C ALA A 639 -21.18 3.91 -10.08
N ASP A 640 -20.10 3.69 -9.32
CA ASP A 640 -18.78 4.25 -9.62
C ASP A 640 -17.91 3.32 -10.50
N LEU A 641 -18.01 1.98 -10.42
CA LEU A 641 -17.20 1.07 -11.24
C LEU A 641 -17.32 1.32 -12.77
N PRO A 642 -18.52 1.54 -13.36
CA PRO A 642 -18.65 1.80 -14.80
C PRO A 642 -18.00 3.11 -15.27
N GLN A 643 -17.71 4.03 -14.32
CA GLN A 643 -17.02 5.30 -14.57
C GLN A 643 -15.49 5.17 -14.55
N LEU A 644 -14.92 4.01 -14.21
CA LEU A 644 -13.50 3.75 -14.42
C LEU A 644 -13.25 3.45 -15.91
N SER A 645 -12.49 4.34 -16.53
CA SER A 645 -12.31 4.44 -17.98
C SER A 645 -11.05 5.24 -18.30
N GLY A 646 -10.82 5.50 -19.59
CA GLY A 646 -10.05 6.66 -20.01
C GLY A 646 -10.58 7.92 -19.31
N ASN A 647 -9.69 8.70 -18.72
CA ASN A 647 -9.99 9.85 -17.85
C ASN A 647 -9.82 11.21 -18.54
N SER A 648 -9.82 11.21 -19.87
CA SER A 648 -9.96 12.44 -20.65
C SER A 648 -11.37 13.00 -20.49
N LEU A 649 -11.50 14.32 -20.33
CA LEU A 649 -12.79 15.00 -20.29
C LEU A 649 -13.27 15.44 -21.68
N ASP A 650 -12.34 15.76 -22.59
CA ASP A 650 -12.64 16.22 -23.95
C ASP A 650 -11.59 15.73 -24.97
N PRO A 651 -11.92 14.80 -25.89
CA PRO A 651 -13.12 13.97 -25.86
C PRO A 651 -13.02 12.94 -24.72
N LEU A 652 -14.16 12.61 -24.09
CA LEU A 652 -14.26 11.41 -23.26
C LEU A 652 -14.24 10.16 -24.15
N VAL A 653 -13.21 9.33 -24.00
CA VAL A 653 -13.08 8.05 -24.71
C VAL A 653 -13.09 6.93 -23.66
N PRO A 654 -14.21 6.23 -23.44
CA PRO A 654 -14.33 5.29 -22.32
C PRO A 654 -13.33 4.13 -22.39
N ASP A 655 -13.00 3.69 -23.61
CA ASP A 655 -12.19 2.49 -23.86
C ASP A 655 -10.81 2.85 -24.45
N ASP A 656 -10.24 3.95 -23.95
CA ASP A 656 -8.83 4.37 -24.05
C ASP A 656 -8.20 4.17 -22.64
N PRO A 657 -6.94 3.72 -22.48
CA PRO A 657 -6.37 3.56 -21.14
C PRO A 657 -6.25 4.88 -20.37
N ARG A 658 -6.30 4.80 -19.04
CA ARG A 658 -6.18 5.94 -18.12
C ARG A 658 -4.76 6.52 -18.15
N ARG A 659 -4.61 7.81 -18.44
CA ARG A 659 -3.32 8.54 -18.52
C ARG A 659 -3.36 9.84 -17.71
N ASN A 660 -2.21 10.50 -17.53
CA ASN A 660 -2.14 11.81 -16.84
C ASN A 660 -2.71 12.98 -17.66
N TYR A 661 -4.01 12.95 -17.93
CA TYR A 661 -4.81 14.09 -18.37
C TYR A 661 -5.21 14.98 -17.19
N ASP A 662 -5.41 16.27 -17.46
CA ASP A 662 -5.85 17.23 -16.45
C ASP A 662 -7.35 17.10 -16.17
N VAL A 663 -7.72 17.30 -14.92
CA VAL A 663 -9.12 17.43 -14.49
C VAL A 663 -9.25 18.84 -13.87
N PRO A 664 -9.65 19.86 -14.65
CA PRO A 664 -9.60 21.25 -14.23
C PRO A 664 -10.41 21.52 -12.96
N ARG A 665 -9.86 22.36 -12.09
CA ARG A 665 -10.43 22.63 -10.76
C ARG A 665 -11.86 23.17 -10.82
N SER A 666 -12.16 24.08 -11.75
CA SER A 666 -13.52 24.58 -12.02
C SER A 666 -14.46 23.45 -12.46
N TYR A 667 -14.06 22.62 -13.42
CA TYR A 667 -14.87 21.51 -13.90
C TYR A 667 -15.30 20.55 -12.78
N VAL A 668 -14.42 20.24 -11.81
CA VAL A 668 -14.79 19.42 -10.65
C VAL A 668 -15.85 20.10 -9.79
N ILE A 669 -15.70 21.40 -9.53
CA ILE A 669 -16.65 22.20 -8.73
C ILE A 669 -18.02 22.25 -9.42
N ASP A 670 -18.03 22.53 -10.72
CA ASP A 670 -19.25 22.64 -11.54
C ASP A 670 -19.99 21.29 -11.71
N ASN A 671 -19.33 20.17 -11.41
CA ASN A 671 -19.86 18.81 -11.56
C ASN A 671 -19.93 18.01 -10.25
N LEU A 672 -19.81 18.65 -9.07
CA LEU A 672 -19.90 17.97 -7.78
C LEU A 672 -21.23 17.21 -7.64
N PRO A 673 -21.20 15.96 -7.13
CA PRO A 673 -22.42 15.22 -6.77
C PRO A 673 -23.30 15.99 -5.76
N SER A 674 -24.63 15.81 -5.82
CA SER A 674 -25.58 16.57 -4.98
C SER A 674 -25.55 16.24 -3.49
N ASP A 675 -24.82 15.20 -3.08
CA ASP A 675 -24.50 14.81 -1.70
C ASP A 675 -23.13 15.34 -1.23
N THR A 676 -22.45 16.13 -2.06
CA THR A 676 -21.04 16.47 -1.91
C THR A 676 -20.83 17.99 -2.03
N ALA A 677 -20.52 18.65 -0.92
CA ALA A 677 -20.19 20.08 -0.88
C ALA A 677 -18.68 20.29 -0.73
N LEU A 678 -18.15 21.45 -1.13
CA LEU A 678 -16.81 21.84 -0.69
C LEU A 678 -16.84 22.34 0.76
N ARG A 679 -15.84 21.93 1.55
CA ARG A 679 -15.58 22.40 2.91
C ARG A 679 -14.16 22.96 2.99
N CYS A 680 -13.96 24.03 3.76
CA CYS A 680 -12.64 24.48 4.17
C CYS A 680 -12.21 23.74 5.46
N PRO A 681 -10.89 23.52 5.68
CA PRO A 681 -10.44 23.04 6.98
C PRO A 681 -10.72 24.12 8.03
N LEU A 682 -11.18 23.70 9.20
CA LEU A 682 -11.33 24.55 10.37
C LEU A 682 -9.94 24.96 10.87
N ASP A 683 -9.81 26.09 11.58
CA ASP A 683 -8.53 26.52 12.16
C ASP A 683 -7.87 25.42 13.01
N ALA A 684 -8.66 24.61 13.72
CA ALA A 684 -8.19 23.47 14.52
C ALA A 684 -7.71 22.27 13.67
N GLU A 685 -8.26 22.08 12.46
CA GLU A 685 -7.80 21.04 11.52
C GLU A 685 -6.54 21.51 10.78
N ARG A 686 -6.49 22.79 10.40
CA ARG A 686 -5.29 23.44 9.88
C ARG A 686 -4.14 23.39 10.88
N ASP A 687 -4.40 23.77 12.13
CA ASP A 687 -3.44 23.65 13.23
C ASP A 687 -2.96 22.21 13.39
N PHE A 688 -3.85 21.22 13.33
CA PHE A 688 -3.45 19.82 13.42
C PHE A 688 -2.64 19.34 12.19
N CYS A 689 -2.82 19.88 11.00
CA CYS A 689 -1.94 19.50 9.89
C CYS A 689 -0.59 20.24 9.90
N GLU A 690 -0.61 21.57 10.09
CA GLU A 690 0.56 22.46 10.00
C GLU A 690 1.42 22.49 11.26
N LYS A 691 0.81 22.46 12.45
CA LYS A 691 1.52 22.32 13.72
C LYS A 691 1.62 20.86 14.11
N GLY A 692 0.63 20.04 13.76
CA GLY A 692 0.56 18.66 14.22
C GLY A 692 0.67 18.56 15.72
N PHE A 693 1.54 17.68 16.17
CA PHE A 693 1.48 17.16 17.52
C PHE A 693 2.79 17.31 18.27
N GLU A 694 2.71 17.25 19.59
CA GLU A 694 3.89 17.28 20.45
C GLU A 694 4.15 15.89 21.00
N ILE A 695 5.36 15.35 20.80
CA ILE A 695 5.87 14.25 21.63
C ILE A 695 7.13 14.79 22.33
N LEU A 696 7.18 14.64 23.66
CA LEU A 696 8.33 15.03 24.49
C LEU A 696 8.80 16.49 24.31
N GLY A 697 7.86 17.44 24.27
CA GLY A 697 8.19 18.87 24.16
C GLY A 697 8.69 19.31 22.78
N ILE A 698 8.51 18.50 21.74
CA ILE A 698 8.86 18.85 20.36
C ILE A 698 7.68 18.64 19.43
N GLN A 699 7.42 19.67 18.63
CA GLN A 699 6.32 19.77 17.69
C GLN A 699 6.65 19.12 16.33
N PHE A 700 5.75 18.30 15.82
CA PHE A 700 5.82 17.64 14.52
C PHE A 700 4.75 18.20 13.57
N PRO A 701 5.09 19.03 12.57
CA PRO A 701 4.18 19.26 11.44
C PRO A 701 3.93 17.93 10.71
N ILE A 702 2.69 17.70 10.24
CA ILE A 702 2.35 16.52 9.43
C ILE A 702 2.54 16.86 7.96
N GLU A 703 1.71 17.78 7.45
CA GLU A 703 1.85 18.38 6.12
C GLU A 703 1.33 19.82 6.15
N SER A 704 1.97 20.73 5.42
CA SER A 704 1.51 22.13 5.32
C SER A 704 0.35 22.22 4.34
N ILE A 705 -0.86 22.42 4.85
CA ILE A 705 -2.09 22.41 4.03
C ILE A 705 -2.49 23.79 3.51
N SER A 706 -1.86 24.86 4.04
CA SER A 706 -1.92 26.20 3.47
C SER A 706 -0.62 26.64 2.80
N GLY A 707 -0.76 27.61 1.90
CA GLY A 707 0.28 28.36 1.22
C GLY A 707 -0.16 29.81 0.97
N PRO A 708 0.58 30.58 0.17
CA PRO A 708 0.11 31.87 -0.34
C PRO A 708 -1.20 31.69 -1.14
N CYS A 709 -2.11 32.65 -1.06
CA CYS A 709 -3.33 32.64 -1.89
C CYS A 709 -2.98 32.83 -3.37
N GLU A 710 -3.27 31.83 -4.20
CA GLU A 710 -3.00 31.84 -5.65
C GLU A 710 -4.23 32.25 -6.48
N GLY A 711 -5.39 32.46 -5.83
CA GLY A 711 -6.63 32.95 -6.46
C GLY A 711 -7.46 31.86 -7.13
N TYR A 712 -7.27 30.59 -6.75
CA TYR A 712 -7.97 29.47 -7.38
C TYR A 712 -9.47 29.43 -7.06
N PRO A 713 -10.31 28.89 -7.97
CA PRO A 713 -11.73 28.66 -7.69
C PRO A 713 -11.96 27.88 -6.39
N GLY A 714 -12.74 28.46 -5.49
CA GLY A 714 -13.07 27.90 -4.18
C GLY A 714 -11.89 27.82 -3.18
N GLU A 715 -10.80 28.55 -3.39
CA GLU A 715 -9.69 28.62 -2.43
C GLU A 715 -10.15 29.14 -1.05
N CYS A 716 -9.61 28.56 0.04
CA CYS A 716 -10.04 28.83 1.41
C CYS A 716 -9.06 29.78 2.13
N SER A 717 -9.37 31.07 2.13
CA SER A 717 -8.57 32.12 2.79
C SER A 717 -8.74 32.15 4.32
N PHE A 718 -7.63 32.38 5.03
CA PHE A 718 -7.58 32.52 6.49
C PHE A 718 -7.24 33.95 6.94
N SER A 719 -7.39 34.21 8.24
CA SER A 719 -7.18 35.52 8.86
C SER A 719 -5.72 36.00 8.86
N ASP A 720 -4.75 35.10 8.66
CA ASP A 720 -3.32 35.39 8.50
C ASP A 720 -2.91 35.71 7.05
N GLY A 721 -3.87 35.68 6.11
CA GLY A 721 -3.62 35.92 4.68
C GLY A 721 -3.07 34.72 3.91
N MET A 722 -2.98 33.56 4.56
CA MET A 722 -2.69 32.27 3.92
C MET A 722 -3.99 31.66 3.35
N CYS A 723 -3.85 30.71 2.42
CA CYS A 723 -4.96 29.99 1.82
C CYS A 723 -4.70 28.47 1.82
N SER A 724 -5.76 27.68 1.99
CA SER A 724 -5.74 26.22 1.79
C SER A 724 -6.63 25.80 0.62
N ARG A 725 -6.43 24.56 0.15
CA ARG A 725 -7.38 23.91 -0.75
C ARG A 725 -8.56 23.37 0.07
N PRO A 726 -9.83 23.67 -0.26
CA PRO A 726 -10.95 22.91 0.30
C PRO A 726 -10.86 21.44 -0.13
N LEU A 727 -11.54 20.59 0.63
CA LEU A 727 -11.87 19.23 0.24
C LEU A 727 -13.39 19.07 0.10
N PRO A 728 -13.87 18.18 -0.79
CA PRO A 728 -15.27 17.78 -0.82
C PRO A 728 -15.64 16.97 0.43
N THR A 729 -16.88 17.10 0.92
CA THR A 729 -17.38 16.41 2.13
C THR A 729 -17.47 14.89 2.00
N ASN A 730 -17.46 14.39 0.77
CA ASN A 730 -17.37 12.99 0.40
C ASN A 730 -16.30 12.84 -0.68
N GLY A 731 -15.70 11.66 -0.79
CA GLY A 731 -14.74 11.35 -1.86
C GLY A 731 -15.37 11.56 -3.23
N LEU A 732 -14.55 11.81 -4.24
CA LEU A 732 -15.04 12.13 -5.57
C LEU A 732 -15.36 10.84 -6.37
N PRO A 733 -16.37 10.85 -7.26
CA PRO A 733 -16.60 9.79 -8.22
C PRO A 733 -15.44 9.70 -9.23
N PRO A 734 -15.21 8.56 -9.91
CA PRO A 734 -13.97 8.35 -10.64
C PRO A 734 -13.67 9.36 -11.74
N LYS A 735 -14.69 9.77 -12.50
CA LYS A 735 -14.56 10.80 -13.55
C LYS A 735 -14.12 12.19 -13.07
N LEU A 736 -14.13 12.45 -11.75
CA LEU A 736 -13.72 13.72 -11.15
C LEU A 736 -12.40 13.65 -10.36
N ARG A 737 -11.83 12.46 -10.13
CA ARG A 737 -10.46 12.37 -9.59
C ARG A 737 -9.47 12.57 -10.72
N PHE A 738 -8.38 13.25 -10.38
CA PHE A 738 -7.24 13.41 -11.27
C PHE A 738 -6.50 12.07 -11.48
N TYR A 739 -5.56 12.03 -12.42
CA TYR A 739 -4.69 10.86 -12.59
C TYR A 739 -3.76 10.66 -11.39
N GLU A 740 -3.58 9.41 -10.96
CA GLU A 740 -2.45 8.93 -10.15
C GLU A 740 -2.22 7.44 -10.42
N GLY A 741 -0.98 6.98 -10.26
CA GLY A 741 -0.59 5.61 -10.59
C GLY A 741 -1.30 4.50 -9.81
N SER A 742 -1.71 4.77 -8.56
CA SER A 742 -2.47 3.83 -7.73
C SER A 742 -3.71 4.51 -7.15
N TRP A 743 -4.89 4.18 -7.69
CA TRP A 743 -6.19 4.69 -7.23
C TRP A 743 -6.48 4.49 -5.73
N TYR A 744 -5.83 3.48 -5.14
CA TYR A 744 -5.98 3.10 -3.74
C TYR A 744 -4.86 3.67 -2.85
N GLY A 745 -3.91 4.42 -3.43
CA GLY A 745 -2.94 5.26 -2.72
C GLY A 745 -3.40 6.71 -2.59
N SER A 746 -4.13 7.20 -3.59
CA SER A 746 -4.62 8.57 -3.73
C SER A 746 -5.57 9.02 -2.62
N SER A 747 -5.47 10.29 -2.25
CA SER A 747 -6.58 10.96 -1.56
C SER A 747 -7.86 10.87 -2.41
N PRO A 748 -8.98 10.37 -1.86
CA PRO A 748 -10.26 10.34 -2.56
C PRO A 748 -10.87 11.74 -2.69
N PHE A 749 -10.34 12.73 -1.96
CA PHE A 749 -10.87 14.07 -1.83
C PHE A 749 -10.07 15.12 -2.64
N GLU A 750 -8.78 14.91 -2.93
CA GLU A 750 -7.97 15.88 -3.70
C GLU A 750 -8.51 16.09 -5.13
N PHE A 751 -8.42 17.33 -5.64
CA PHE A 751 -8.88 17.70 -6.99
C PHE A 751 -8.21 18.94 -7.57
N GLY A 752 -8.26 19.07 -8.89
CA GLY A 752 -7.73 20.22 -9.62
C GLY A 752 -6.21 20.19 -9.83
N ARG A 753 -5.65 19.01 -10.16
CA ARG A 753 -4.22 18.86 -10.50
C ARG A 753 -4.01 19.04 -12.01
N THR A 754 -2.99 19.81 -12.37
CA THR A 754 -2.51 20.00 -13.74
C THR A 754 -1.17 19.29 -13.94
N TYR A 755 -0.91 18.85 -15.18
CA TYR A 755 0.29 18.13 -15.58
C TYR A 755 1.11 18.95 -16.59
N PRO A 756 2.42 19.16 -16.38
CA PRO A 756 3.27 19.94 -17.30
C PRO A 756 3.25 19.43 -18.75
N VAL A 757 3.05 18.13 -18.94
CA VAL A 757 2.78 17.51 -20.25
C VAL A 757 1.77 16.38 -20.05
N GLN A 758 0.53 16.59 -20.50
CA GLN A 758 -0.55 15.61 -20.34
C GLN A 758 -0.33 14.35 -21.21
N GLY A 759 -0.90 13.22 -20.79
CA GLY A 759 -0.90 11.97 -21.55
C GLY A 759 0.49 11.33 -21.75
N THR A 760 1.45 11.66 -20.88
CA THR A 760 2.84 11.15 -20.86
C THR A 760 3.06 9.94 -19.96
N VAL A 761 2.13 9.62 -19.06
CA VAL A 761 2.18 8.44 -18.18
C VAL A 761 0.85 7.71 -18.21
N GLN A 762 0.88 6.38 -18.30
CA GLN A 762 -0.29 5.50 -18.39
C GLN A 762 -0.37 4.53 -17.21
N SER A 763 -1.56 4.43 -16.61
CA SER A 763 -1.87 3.48 -15.53
C SER A 763 -1.98 2.05 -16.07
N PRO A 764 -1.56 1.03 -15.29
CA PRO A 764 -1.81 -0.39 -15.61
C PRO A 764 -3.30 -0.78 -15.61
N GLY A 765 -4.21 0.07 -15.08
CA GLY A 765 -5.65 -0.17 -15.11
C GLY A 765 -6.18 -1.19 -14.09
N LEU A 766 -5.32 -1.67 -13.19
CA LEU A 766 -5.67 -2.64 -12.14
C LEU A 766 -6.83 -2.16 -11.25
N GLU A 767 -6.98 -0.84 -11.11
CA GLU A 767 -8.07 -0.19 -10.36
C GLU A 767 -9.48 -0.50 -10.88
N LEU A 768 -9.60 -0.90 -12.15
CA LEU A 768 -10.83 -1.40 -12.77
C LEU A 768 -10.88 -2.94 -12.75
N ILE A 769 -9.79 -3.58 -13.16
CA ILE A 769 -9.74 -5.03 -13.44
C ILE A 769 -10.01 -5.85 -12.16
N GLU A 770 -9.32 -5.55 -11.07
CA GLU A 770 -9.40 -6.31 -9.82
C GLU A 770 -10.82 -6.28 -9.20
N PRO A 771 -11.43 -5.11 -8.91
CA PRO A 771 -12.73 -5.08 -8.26
C PRO A 771 -13.86 -5.60 -9.16
N PHE A 772 -13.75 -5.50 -10.50
CA PHE A 772 -14.70 -6.14 -11.40
C PHE A 772 -14.71 -7.67 -11.22
N TRP A 773 -13.52 -8.31 -11.21
CA TRP A 773 -13.44 -9.75 -11.03
C TRP A 773 -13.88 -10.19 -9.64
N ILE A 774 -13.48 -9.48 -8.57
CA ILE A 774 -13.95 -9.75 -7.20
C ILE A 774 -15.49 -9.66 -7.13
N ALA A 775 -16.11 -8.66 -7.76
CA ALA A 775 -17.57 -8.53 -7.75
C ALA A 775 -18.26 -9.66 -8.53
N ARG A 776 -17.66 -10.14 -9.63
CA ARG A 776 -18.15 -11.35 -10.33
C ARG A 776 -17.97 -12.63 -9.51
N LEU A 777 -16.92 -12.74 -8.69
CA LEU A 777 -16.72 -13.89 -7.79
C LEU A 777 -17.85 -14.01 -6.76
N TYR A 778 -18.24 -12.89 -6.16
CA TYR A 778 -19.30 -12.81 -5.15
C TYR A 778 -20.72 -12.64 -5.74
N GLY A 779 -20.88 -12.73 -7.07
CA GLY A 779 -22.19 -12.62 -7.72
C GLY A 779 -22.83 -11.23 -7.69
N VAL A 780 -22.05 -10.18 -7.41
CA VAL A 780 -22.47 -8.77 -7.40
C VAL A 780 -22.65 -8.22 -8.82
N LEU A 781 -21.89 -8.74 -9.80
CA LEU A 781 -21.99 -8.38 -11.22
C LEU A 781 -22.31 -9.61 -12.07
N ASP A 782 -23.24 -9.46 -13.01
CA ASP A 782 -23.59 -10.48 -14.01
C ASP A 782 -23.03 -10.18 -15.42
N ASN A 783 -22.38 -9.02 -15.62
CA ASN A 783 -21.76 -8.62 -16.88
C ASN A 783 -20.78 -9.69 -17.39
N GLY A 784 -21.08 -10.28 -18.55
CA GLY A 784 -20.27 -11.35 -19.14
C GLY A 784 -20.35 -12.70 -18.42
N VAL A 785 -21.35 -12.97 -17.57
CA VAL A 785 -21.60 -14.31 -17.03
C VAL A 785 -21.88 -15.31 -18.16
N GLY A 786 -21.17 -16.43 -18.15
CA GLY A 786 -21.19 -17.41 -19.24
C GLY A 786 -20.22 -17.11 -20.40
N GLN A 787 -19.65 -15.91 -20.46
CA GLN A 787 -18.74 -15.51 -21.54
C GLN A 787 -17.27 -15.78 -21.18
N ILE A 788 -16.52 -16.26 -22.16
CA ILE A 788 -15.10 -16.66 -22.10
C ILE A 788 -14.36 -16.22 -23.36
N LEU A 789 -13.03 -16.34 -23.39
CA LEU A 789 -12.22 -16.02 -24.57
C LEU A 789 -11.85 -17.28 -25.38
N VAL A 790 -12.13 -17.24 -26.69
CA VAL A 790 -11.95 -18.34 -27.65
C VAL A 790 -11.33 -17.82 -28.95
N TRP A 791 -10.48 -18.62 -29.59
CA TRP A 791 -9.95 -18.33 -30.92
C TRP A 791 -11.04 -18.43 -31.99
N LYS A 792 -11.42 -17.28 -32.58
CA LYS A 792 -12.34 -17.15 -33.71
C LYS A 792 -11.55 -17.07 -35.03
N PRO A 793 -11.87 -17.86 -36.07
CA PRO A 793 -11.35 -17.63 -37.41
C PRO A 793 -11.73 -16.23 -37.93
N ASP A 794 -10.76 -15.49 -38.47
CA ASP A 794 -10.88 -14.09 -38.88
C ASP A 794 -10.31 -13.86 -40.30
N GLY A 795 -10.40 -14.89 -41.15
CA GLY A 795 -10.01 -14.89 -42.56
C GLY A 795 -8.73 -15.66 -42.88
N THR A 796 -8.39 -15.69 -44.18
CA THR A 796 -7.15 -16.24 -44.78
C THR A 796 -6.32 -15.10 -45.37
#